data_AF-A0AAN8DW64-F1
#
_entry.id   AF-A0AAN8DW64-F1
#
_cell.length_a   1.000
_cell.length_b   1.000
_cell.length_c   1.000
_cell.angle_alpha   90.00
_cell.angle_beta   90.00
_cell.angle_gamma   90.00
#
_symmetry.space_group_name_H-M   'P 1'
#
loop_
_entity.id
_entity.type
_entity.pdbx_description
1 polymer ?
#
loop_
_entity_poly.entity_id
_entity_poly.type
_entity_poly.pdbx_seq_one_letter_code
_entity_poly.pdbx_strand_id
1 'polypeptide(L)'
;MRMLKRASALLLRRGITTYQSRLCRNDSLFRVHSSVSEALAENKPVIALESTIITHGMPYPHNLSTAKEVEDIVRSEGATPATVGVIDGVVHVGLSSEELDHLARCKSSMKVSRRDLPYVVSKGLSGGTTVSATMIAAHRAGIPVFVTGGIGGVHRDGENSLDISADLTELGRTPIAVVSAGVKSILDIGRTLEYLETQGVCVATYGASKNFPAFFSPQSGFTSPFHVFNPEEAAKLIASTLSLGLQSGILLAVPIPEEHAAAGQLIEEAVQAAVTEASVKGITGRDVTPFILQKVNELTEGKSLQANIALIHNNAKVGSQIACALSRQMSERKCRGNTNRHGKHSDSDIVVIGGINVDFIAKGKAETLIFGQTNPGSVCQSFGGVGRNIADSLSRLGRSPLFISATGADSHSEAVLHYCKHMNTSGVARLEEQSTATYCAVITARGELSLGLGDMDIHQQITAHYVSQFEKQLSSATLVCLDGNIPVSTIDYVCSIAKKHNINVWYEPTDSDKACKPFLSDAWKSLSYSSPNLAELRTMNKTLGLPIPEVLPSSVEEVLSVAVALSRPLLEHLHCLVVTLGESGVLVCGEHEAGSVNLQPRKQKKKRKLCAVHYPALTVTADETMNVSGAGDSLAGALMAGILQQRDTDSCVRMGLLAARLSLASPHPIAPTLTFDSVDPNKVKTQEWPNPSFMWID
;
A
#
# COMPACT_ATOMS: atom_id res chain seq x y z
N MET A 1 27.45 5.81 -40.86
CA MET A 1 26.26 5.11 -40.30
C MET A 1 26.55 4.11 -39.16
N ARG A 2 27.68 4.24 -38.42
CA ARG A 2 27.97 3.45 -37.20
C ARG A 2 28.24 4.30 -35.94
N MET A 3 28.34 5.63 -36.07
CA MET A 3 28.46 6.56 -34.93
C MET A 3 27.13 7.13 -34.42
N LEU A 4 26.05 7.14 -35.23
CA LEU A 4 24.73 7.61 -34.80
C LEU A 4 23.93 6.60 -33.94
N LYS A 5 24.35 5.34 -33.84
CA LYS A 5 23.73 4.33 -32.97
C LYS A 5 24.26 4.35 -31.52
N ARG A 6 25.27 5.15 -31.21
CA ARG A 6 25.80 5.31 -29.84
C ARG A 6 25.30 6.57 -29.14
N ALA A 7 24.80 7.58 -29.87
CA ALA A 7 24.24 8.78 -29.28
C ALA A 7 22.76 8.62 -28.87
N SER A 8 21.97 7.82 -29.61
CA SER A 8 20.57 7.52 -29.28
C SER A 8 20.38 6.47 -28.19
N ALA A 9 21.43 5.71 -27.86
CA ALA A 9 21.43 4.75 -26.75
C ALA A 9 21.77 5.39 -25.38
N LEU A 10 22.28 6.63 -25.37
CA LEU A 10 22.64 7.35 -24.14
C LEU A 10 21.53 8.31 -23.64
N LEU A 11 20.50 8.60 -24.45
CA LEU A 11 19.39 9.48 -24.09
C LEU A 11 18.07 8.75 -23.77
N LEU A 12 18.01 7.43 -23.98
CA LEU A 12 16.81 6.58 -23.78
C LEU A 12 16.93 5.63 -22.56
N ARG A 13 17.75 5.99 -21.56
CA ARG A 13 18.01 5.20 -20.34
C ARG A 13 17.57 5.88 -19.05
N ARG A 14 16.54 6.73 -19.08
CA ARG A 14 15.87 7.24 -17.87
C ARG A 14 14.62 6.40 -17.63
N GLY A 15 14.72 5.55 -16.63
CA GLY A 15 13.88 4.37 -16.44
C GLY A 15 12.56 4.64 -15.73
N ILE A 16 11.57 3.86 -16.14
CA ILE A 16 10.33 3.54 -15.44
C ILE A 16 10.71 2.90 -14.09
N THR A 17 10.17 3.40 -12.98
CA THR A 17 10.54 2.94 -11.63
C THR A 17 9.31 2.66 -10.77
N THR A 18 9.26 1.44 -10.21
CA THR A 18 8.17 0.88 -9.38
C THR A 18 8.27 1.35 -7.91
N TYR A 19 7.19 1.17 -7.15
CA TYR A 19 6.87 1.76 -5.84
C TYR A 19 7.85 1.50 -4.66
N GLN A 20 9.01 0.88 -4.90
CA GLN A 20 10.07 0.70 -3.90
C GLN A 20 11.34 1.53 -4.19
N SER A 21 11.28 2.40 -5.22
CA SER A 21 12.42 3.21 -5.67
C SER A 21 12.37 4.69 -5.28
N ARG A 22 11.31 5.17 -4.61
CA ARG A 22 11.12 6.60 -4.25
C ARG A 22 11.61 7.03 -2.87
N LEU A 23 12.69 6.40 -2.39
CA LEU A 23 13.59 7.08 -1.44
C LEU A 23 14.94 7.41 -2.07
N CYS A 24 15.14 7.08 -3.34
CA CYS A 24 16.42 7.26 -4.02
C CYS A 24 16.24 7.98 -5.36
N ARG A 25 16.26 9.32 -5.29
CA ARG A 25 16.49 10.37 -6.32
C ARG A 25 15.35 11.40 -6.24
N ASN A 26 15.48 12.58 -5.66
CA ASN A 26 16.64 13.43 -5.35
C ASN A 26 16.35 14.18 -4.04
N ASP A 27 16.10 13.48 -2.94
CA ASP A 27 16.16 14.12 -1.62
C ASP A 27 17.65 14.31 -1.32
N SER A 28 18.17 15.53 -1.52
CA SER A 28 19.60 15.83 -1.34
C SER A 28 20.09 15.51 0.07
N LEU A 29 19.19 15.21 1.02
CA LEU A 29 19.47 15.02 2.43
C LEU A 29 19.28 13.56 2.90
N PHE A 30 18.77 12.65 2.06
CA PHE A 30 18.46 11.27 2.46
C PHE A 30 18.79 10.25 1.35
N ARG A 31 19.59 9.23 1.67
CA ARG A 31 20.09 8.22 0.72
C ARG A 31 19.91 6.81 1.31
N VAL A 32 19.25 5.92 0.55
CA VAL A 32 19.18 4.48 0.88
C VAL A 32 20.11 3.71 -0.04
N HIS A 33 20.95 2.84 0.51
CA HIS A 33 21.84 2.00 -0.29
C HIS A 33 21.06 1.04 -1.19
N SER A 34 21.56 0.76 -2.39
CA SER A 34 20.82 -0.06 -3.38
C SER A 34 20.49 -1.45 -2.85
N SER A 35 21.42 -2.10 -2.15
CA SER A 35 21.18 -3.42 -1.54
C SER A 35 20.04 -3.41 -0.51
N VAL A 36 19.90 -2.31 0.24
CA VAL A 36 18.82 -2.14 1.23
C VAL A 36 17.50 -1.90 0.50
N SER A 37 17.50 -1.03 -0.51
CA SER A 37 16.31 -0.75 -1.33
C SER A 37 15.81 -2.02 -2.05
N GLU A 38 16.70 -2.83 -2.60
CA GLU A 38 16.38 -4.11 -3.26
C GLU A 38 15.86 -5.16 -2.26
N ALA A 39 16.48 -5.28 -1.08
CA ALA A 39 16.02 -6.22 -0.06
C ALA A 39 14.61 -5.86 0.46
N LEU A 40 14.38 -4.58 0.76
CA LEU A 40 13.04 -4.07 1.09
C LEU A 40 12.07 -4.30 -0.08
N ALA A 41 12.57 -4.16 -1.31
CA ALA A 41 11.73 -4.32 -2.49
C ALA A 41 11.13 -5.73 -2.58
N GLU A 42 11.96 -6.71 -2.28
CA GLU A 42 11.63 -8.12 -2.36
C GLU A 42 11.00 -8.68 -1.07
N ASN A 43 10.66 -7.82 -0.09
CA ASN A 43 10.24 -8.21 1.27
C ASN A 43 11.25 -9.13 1.98
N LYS A 44 12.54 -9.04 1.62
CA LYS A 44 13.62 -9.73 2.32
C LYS A 44 13.89 -9.05 3.66
N PRO A 45 14.36 -9.80 4.66
CA PRO A 45 14.65 -9.25 5.98
C PRO A 45 15.80 -8.24 5.93
N VAL A 46 15.59 -7.07 6.56
CA VAL A 46 16.55 -5.97 6.65
C VAL A 46 16.68 -5.55 8.11
N ILE A 47 17.91 -5.32 8.56
CA ILE A 47 18.24 -4.90 9.92
C ILE A 47 18.92 -3.54 9.88
N ALA A 48 18.33 -2.54 10.52
CA ALA A 48 19.03 -1.28 10.77
C ALA A 48 20.11 -1.47 11.85
N LEU A 49 21.20 -0.74 11.73
CA LEU A 49 22.30 -0.68 12.72
C LEU A 49 22.68 0.79 12.95
N GLU A 50 23.03 1.17 14.17
CA GLU A 50 23.46 2.55 14.48
C GLU A 50 24.95 2.75 14.25
N SER A 51 25.38 4.00 14.05
CA SER A 51 26.80 4.35 13.90
C SER A 51 27.39 5.11 15.10
N THR A 52 26.60 5.42 16.13
CA THR A 52 27.15 5.97 17.39
C THR A 52 28.06 4.97 18.09
N ILE A 53 27.72 3.68 18.09
CA ILE A 53 28.60 2.62 18.60
C ILE A 53 29.98 2.63 17.92
N ILE A 54 30.02 2.99 16.64
CA ILE A 54 31.23 3.04 15.80
C ILE A 54 32.06 4.30 16.09
N THR A 55 31.40 5.44 16.18
CA THR A 55 32.06 6.75 16.29
C THR A 55 32.42 7.13 17.73
N HIS A 56 31.59 6.75 18.71
CA HIS A 56 31.70 7.18 20.11
C HIS A 56 31.60 6.02 21.12
N GLY A 57 31.22 4.81 20.68
CA GLY A 57 31.00 3.67 21.58
C GLY A 57 32.22 2.75 21.77
N MET A 58 33.13 2.70 20.80
CA MET A 58 34.31 1.81 20.83
C MET A 58 35.55 2.52 20.27
N PRO A 59 36.76 2.18 20.74
CA PRO A 59 37.99 2.74 20.21
C PRO A 59 38.39 2.08 18.87
N TYR A 60 39.08 2.83 18.01
CA TYR A 60 39.71 2.27 16.80
C TYR A 60 40.90 1.36 17.16
N PRO A 61 41.10 0.19 16.49
CA PRO A 61 40.37 -0.32 15.33
C PRO A 61 39.13 -1.19 15.66
N HIS A 62 38.85 -1.44 16.94
CA HIS A 62 37.77 -2.33 17.38
C HIS A 62 36.39 -1.85 16.91
N ASN A 63 36.16 -0.53 16.87
CA ASN A 63 34.92 0.03 16.34
C ASN A 63 34.59 -0.43 14.91
N LEU A 64 35.59 -0.43 14.02
CA LEU A 64 35.42 -0.84 12.63
C LEU A 64 35.33 -2.35 12.49
N SER A 65 36.17 -3.11 13.21
CA SER A 65 36.13 -4.58 13.14
C SER A 65 34.80 -5.10 13.64
N THR A 66 34.32 -4.62 14.80
CA THR A 66 33.02 -5.01 15.35
C THR A 66 31.86 -4.58 14.46
N ALA A 67 31.90 -3.38 13.84
CA ALA A 67 30.86 -2.98 12.89
C ALA A 67 30.76 -3.94 11.70
N LYS A 68 31.91 -4.36 11.13
CA LYS A 68 31.96 -5.32 10.03
C LYS A 68 31.50 -6.71 10.45
N GLU A 69 31.96 -7.18 11.61
CA GLU A 69 31.56 -8.48 12.19
C GLU A 69 30.04 -8.53 12.42
N VAL A 70 29.44 -7.44 12.92
CA VAL A 70 27.99 -7.33 13.09
C VAL A 70 27.26 -7.38 11.75
N GLU A 71 27.72 -6.65 10.72
CA GLU A 71 27.13 -6.75 9.38
C GLU A 71 27.25 -8.17 8.80
N ASP A 72 28.35 -8.86 9.04
CA ASP A 72 28.57 -10.24 8.58
C ASP A 72 27.67 -11.24 9.31
N ILE A 73 27.45 -11.06 10.62
CA ILE A 73 26.47 -11.85 11.38
C ILE A 73 25.08 -11.68 10.76
N VAL A 74 24.65 -10.43 10.51
CA VAL A 74 23.34 -10.14 9.90
C VAL A 74 23.21 -10.85 8.53
N ARG A 75 24.25 -10.78 7.69
CA ARG A 75 24.28 -11.47 6.38
C ARG A 75 24.20 -13.00 6.54
N SER A 76 24.95 -13.56 7.49
CA SER A 76 25.01 -15.01 7.74
C SER A 76 23.68 -15.60 8.21
N GLU A 77 22.89 -14.82 8.96
CA GLU A 77 21.54 -15.18 9.42
C GLU A 77 20.45 -14.92 8.36
N GLY A 78 20.85 -14.48 7.16
CA GLY A 78 19.97 -14.32 5.99
C GLY A 78 19.30 -12.95 5.86
N ALA A 79 19.74 -11.94 6.61
CA ALA A 79 19.22 -10.57 6.55
C ALA A 79 20.21 -9.60 5.89
N THR A 80 19.70 -8.46 5.40
CA THR A 80 20.53 -7.40 4.81
C THR A 80 20.81 -6.32 5.87
N PRO A 81 22.09 -6.05 6.20
CA PRO A 81 22.42 -4.98 7.14
C PRO A 81 22.26 -3.60 6.50
N ALA A 82 21.78 -2.64 7.29
CA ALA A 82 21.60 -1.25 6.92
C ALA A 82 22.16 -0.35 8.03
N THR A 83 23.50 -0.25 8.10
CA THR A 83 24.16 0.69 9.00
C THR A 83 23.77 2.13 8.63
N VAL A 84 23.28 2.89 9.60
CA VAL A 84 22.79 4.25 9.41
C VAL A 84 23.83 5.25 9.91
N GLY A 85 24.08 6.31 9.15
CA GLY A 85 24.97 7.41 9.55
C GLY A 85 24.66 8.69 8.79
N VAL A 86 25.26 9.81 9.21
CA VAL A 86 25.21 11.07 8.44
C VAL A 86 26.59 11.33 7.88
N ILE A 87 26.69 11.55 6.56
CA ILE A 87 27.93 11.86 5.86
C ILE A 87 27.71 13.11 5.03
N ASP A 88 28.53 14.14 5.28
CA ASP A 88 28.51 15.43 4.59
C ASP A 88 27.11 16.04 4.50
N GLY A 89 26.35 15.94 5.60
CA GLY A 89 24.97 16.44 5.72
C GLY A 89 23.89 15.56 5.10
N VAL A 90 24.23 14.37 4.58
CA VAL A 90 23.27 13.43 4.01
C VAL A 90 23.05 12.27 4.98
N VAL A 91 21.80 11.92 5.27
CA VAL A 91 21.45 10.74 6.06
C VAL A 91 21.53 9.51 5.16
N HIS A 92 22.41 8.56 5.49
CA HIS A 92 22.60 7.31 4.75
C HIS A 92 21.96 6.16 5.52
N VAL A 93 21.18 5.33 4.82
CA VAL A 93 20.64 4.05 5.31
C VAL A 93 21.28 2.93 4.51
N GLY A 94 22.22 2.23 5.14
CA GLY A 94 23.19 1.36 4.47
C GLY A 94 24.43 2.16 4.07
N LEU A 95 25.52 1.96 4.80
CA LEU A 95 26.82 2.53 4.46
C LEU A 95 27.61 1.54 3.59
N SER A 96 28.35 2.06 2.63
CA SER A 96 29.42 1.30 1.97
C SER A 96 30.57 1.01 2.93
N SER A 97 31.43 0.05 2.57
CA SER A 97 32.61 -0.30 3.38
C SER A 97 33.55 0.90 3.55
N GLU A 98 33.66 1.75 2.53
CA GLU A 98 34.47 2.97 2.53
C GLU A 98 33.85 4.05 3.43
N GLU A 99 32.54 4.26 3.35
CA GLU A 99 31.80 5.20 4.20
C GLU A 99 31.86 4.77 5.69
N LEU A 100 31.81 3.46 5.96
CA LEU A 100 31.95 2.89 7.29
C LEU A 100 33.38 3.11 7.87
N ASP A 101 34.43 2.83 7.07
CA ASP A 101 35.83 3.09 7.46
C ASP A 101 36.07 4.59 7.69
N HIS A 102 35.49 5.44 6.84
CA HIS A 102 35.54 6.88 7.01
C HIS A 102 34.97 7.32 8.37
N LEU A 103 33.75 6.90 8.71
CA LEU A 103 33.14 7.23 10.00
C LEU A 103 33.93 6.67 11.19
N ALA A 104 34.46 5.44 11.09
CA ALA A 104 35.22 4.81 12.16
C ALA A 104 36.55 5.52 12.48
N ARG A 105 37.17 6.19 11.49
CA ARG A 105 38.41 6.96 11.66
C ARG A 105 38.19 8.45 11.95
N CYS A 106 36.98 8.95 11.70
CA CYS A 106 36.67 10.37 11.78
C CYS A 106 36.59 10.87 13.23
N LYS A 107 37.65 11.52 13.71
CA LYS A 107 37.70 12.11 15.07
C LYS A 107 36.77 13.30 15.26
N SER A 108 36.37 13.95 14.17
CA SER A 108 35.47 15.12 14.18
C SER A 108 34.00 14.75 13.97
N SER A 109 33.65 13.46 13.98
CA SER A 109 32.28 13.02 13.79
C SER A 109 31.39 13.52 14.94
N MET A 110 30.21 14.04 14.61
CA MET A 110 29.22 14.43 15.61
C MET A 110 28.46 13.20 16.13
N LYS A 111 28.09 13.19 17.42
CA LYS A 111 27.07 12.27 17.93
C LYS A 111 25.69 12.86 17.61
N VAL A 112 24.90 12.17 16.79
CA VAL A 112 23.69 12.72 16.17
C VAL A 112 22.44 12.06 16.75
N SER A 113 21.74 12.77 17.63
CA SER A 113 20.40 12.41 18.11
C SER A 113 19.31 13.12 17.28
N ARG A 114 18.03 12.87 17.57
CA ARG A 114 16.88 13.50 16.89
C ARG A 114 17.05 15.02 16.73
N ARG A 115 17.43 15.72 17.81
CA ARG A 115 17.56 17.19 17.81
C ARG A 115 18.75 17.70 17.01
N ASP A 116 19.76 16.85 16.82
CA ASP A 116 21.02 17.23 16.17
C ASP A 116 20.92 17.06 14.65
N LEU A 117 20.03 16.18 14.16
CA LEU A 117 19.81 15.90 12.73
C LEU A 117 19.69 17.19 11.89
N PRO A 118 18.81 18.17 12.20
CA PRO A 118 18.69 19.38 11.38
C PRO A 118 19.99 20.19 11.31
N TYR A 119 20.74 20.26 12.43
CA TYR A 119 21.98 21.00 12.48
C TYR A 119 23.07 20.34 11.64
N VAL A 120 23.31 19.04 11.84
CA VAL A 120 24.34 18.28 11.12
C VAL A 120 24.07 18.28 9.62
N VAL A 121 22.81 18.07 9.23
CA VAL A 121 22.36 18.13 7.83
C VAL A 121 22.57 19.53 7.24
N SER A 122 22.11 20.60 7.90
CA SER A 122 22.21 21.97 7.39
C SER A 122 23.65 22.48 7.24
N LYS A 123 24.60 21.89 7.99
CA LYS A 123 26.02 22.27 7.98
C LYS A 123 26.88 21.38 7.10
N GLY A 124 26.32 20.36 6.46
CA GLY A 124 27.12 19.42 5.68
C GLY A 124 28.10 18.64 6.54
N LEU A 125 27.75 18.34 7.80
CA LEU A 125 28.63 17.64 8.74
C LEU A 125 28.39 16.12 8.71
N SER A 126 29.41 15.37 9.16
CA SER A 126 29.33 13.93 9.32
C SER A 126 29.17 13.55 10.79
N GLY A 127 28.46 12.46 11.06
CA GLY A 127 28.21 12.02 12.42
C GLY A 127 27.57 10.64 12.54
N GLY A 128 27.83 10.00 13.67
CA GLY A 128 27.21 8.75 14.04
C GLY A 128 25.82 8.97 14.60
N THR A 129 24.81 8.27 14.08
CA THR A 129 23.42 8.35 14.57
C THR A 129 23.25 7.56 15.85
N THR A 130 22.57 8.10 16.85
CA THR A 130 22.17 7.37 18.07
C THR A 130 20.98 6.47 17.78
N VAL A 131 20.50 5.73 18.78
CA VAL A 131 19.25 4.96 18.70
C VAL A 131 18.11 5.83 18.16
N SER A 132 17.83 7.00 18.75
CA SER A 132 16.74 7.88 18.27
C SER A 132 16.87 8.30 16.79
N ALA A 133 18.03 8.79 16.35
CA ALA A 133 18.22 9.20 14.96
C ALA A 133 18.18 8.02 13.98
N THR A 134 18.71 6.87 14.41
CA THR A 134 18.69 5.63 13.62
C THR A 134 17.28 5.11 13.43
N MET A 135 16.45 5.15 14.49
CA MET A 135 15.03 4.79 14.40
C MET A 135 14.28 5.65 13.38
N ILE A 136 14.48 6.96 13.39
CA ILE A 136 13.85 7.88 12.44
C ILE A 136 14.22 7.51 10.99
N ALA A 137 15.52 7.33 10.73
CA ALA A 137 16.00 7.01 9.39
C ALA A 137 15.56 5.61 8.93
N ALA A 138 15.64 4.61 9.81
CA ALA A 138 15.23 3.24 9.53
C ALA A 138 13.73 3.14 9.26
N HIS A 139 12.90 3.79 10.08
CA HIS A 139 11.46 3.82 9.87
C HIS A 139 11.09 4.56 8.58
N ARG A 140 11.74 5.70 8.30
CA ARG A 140 11.59 6.41 7.02
C ARG A 140 11.96 5.52 5.83
N ALA A 141 12.96 4.65 5.98
CA ALA A 141 13.34 3.67 4.97
C ALA A 141 12.42 2.44 4.89
N GLY A 142 11.44 2.28 5.79
CA GLY A 142 10.55 1.12 5.82
C GLY A 142 11.17 -0.12 6.49
N ILE A 143 12.24 0.04 7.28
CA ILE A 143 12.89 -1.06 7.99
C ILE A 143 12.17 -1.30 9.33
N PRO A 144 11.63 -2.51 9.60
CA PRO A 144 10.82 -2.77 10.80
C PRO A 144 11.63 -3.19 12.04
N VAL A 145 12.90 -3.56 11.88
CA VAL A 145 13.76 -4.07 12.97
C VAL A 145 15.09 -3.33 13.00
N PHE A 146 15.47 -2.86 14.18
CA PHE A 146 16.72 -2.16 14.47
C PHE A 146 17.46 -2.90 15.60
N VAL A 147 18.75 -3.16 15.41
CA VAL A 147 19.62 -3.76 16.43
C VAL A 147 20.60 -2.74 16.96
N THR A 148 20.77 -2.70 18.28
CA THR A 148 21.83 -1.94 18.97
C THR A 148 22.39 -2.74 20.14
N GLY A 149 23.45 -2.22 20.77
CA GLY A 149 23.99 -2.84 21.97
C GLY A 149 23.00 -2.68 23.12
N GLY A 150 22.60 -1.44 23.39
CA GLY A 150 21.76 -1.06 24.53
C GLY A 150 21.18 0.32 24.30
N ILE A 151 19.91 0.52 24.64
CA ILE A 151 19.27 1.82 24.48
C ILE A 151 19.76 2.82 25.53
N GLY A 152 19.65 4.12 25.24
CA GLY A 152 19.67 5.14 26.30
C GLY A 152 18.43 5.04 27.19
N GLY A 153 18.39 5.84 28.25
CA GLY A 153 17.34 5.74 29.26
C GLY A 153 17.36 6.92 30.23
N VAL A 154 16.69 6.76 31.36
CA VAL A 154 16.73 7.71 32.47
C VAL A 154 18.06 7.53 33.20
N HIS A 155 18.81 8.60 33.43
CA HIS A 155 20.05 8.54 34.22
C HIS A 155 19.74 8.31 35.71
N ARG A 156 20.72 7.85 36.50
CA ARG A 156 20.52 7.45 37.93
C ARG A 156 20.05 8.58 38.87
N ASP A 157 20.23 9.84 38.48
CA ASP A 157 19.70 11.03 39.17
C ASP A 157 18.64 11.76 38.30
N GLY A 158 17.99 11.02 37.39
CA GLY A 158 17.12 11.56 36.36
C GLY A 158 15.86 12.23 36.90
N GLU A 159 15.42 11.89 38.11
CA GLU A 159 14.28 12.53 38.78
C GLU A 159 14.56 13.98 39.19
N ASN A 160 15.83 14.32 39.46
CA ASN A 160 16.24 15.67 39.85
C ASN A 160 16.83 16.43 38.66
N SER A 161 17.72 15.76 37.90
CA SER A 161 18.44 16.36 36.77
C SER A 161 17.62 16.45 35.49
N LEU A 162 16.57 15.62 35.36
CA LEU A 162 15.84 15.40 34.10
C LEU A 162 16.76 14.98 32.93
N ASP A 163 17.91 14.38 33.22
CA ASP A 163 18.79 13.80 32.20
C ASP A 163 18.20 12.47 31.71
N ILE A 164 17.39 12.58 30.66
CA ILE A 164 16.62 11.49 30.06
C ILE A 164 16.97 11.40 28.58
N SER A 165 17.37 10.21 28.12
CA SER A 165 17.69 10.00 26.71
C SER A 165 16.48 10.24 25.80
N ALA A 166 16.72 10.95 24.70
CA ALA A 166 15.74 11.12 23.62
C ALA A 166 15.33 9.79 22.97
N ASP A 167 16.08 8.71 23.19
CA ASP A 167 15.73 7.36 22.72
C ASP A 167 14.36 6.92 23.26
N LEU A 168 14.02 7.26 24.51
CA LEU A 168 12.76 6.84 25.13
C LEU A 168 11.55 7.53 24.49
N THR A 169 11.65 8.83 24.25
CA THR A 169 10.61 9.59 23.55
C THR A 169 10.50 9.15 22.08
N GLU A 170 11.61 8.78 21.45
CA GLU A 170 11.58 8.26 20.08
C GLU A 170 10.91 6.88 19.99
N LEU A 171 11.15 6.00 20.97
CA LEU A 171 10.42 4.74 21.14
C LEU A 171 8.91 4.99 21.28
N GLY A 172 8.49 6.10 21.90
CA GLY A 172 7.06 6.48 21.94
C GLY A 172 6.47 7.03 20.64
N ARG A 173 7.29 7.29 19.60
CA ARG A 173 6.88 7.99 18.37
C ARG A 173 7.08 7.20 17.09
N THR A 174 8.05 6.29 17.08
CA THR A 174 8.51 5.64 15.86
C THR A 174 8.26 4.14 15.95
N PRO A 175 7.37 3.57 15.10
CA PRO A 175 6.94 2.17 15.19
C PRO A 175 7.96 1.23 14.55
N ILE A 176 9.07 1.04 15.26
CA ILE A 176 10.15 0.10 14.93
C ILE A 176 10.45 -0.78 16.13
N ALA A 177 10.82 -2.04 15.88
CA ALA A 177 11.27 -2.95 16.92
C ALA A 177 12.76 -2.75 17.18
N VAL A 178 13.13 -2.38 18.40
CA VAL A 178 14.51 -2.20 18.84
C VAL A 178 14.95 -3.41 19.65
N VAL A 179 15.93 -4.14 19.13
CA VAL A 179 16.54 -5.31 19.77
C VAL A 179 17.84 -4.85 20.44
N SER A 180 17.95 -5.05 21.75
CA SER A 180 19.09 -4.58 22.52
C SER A 180 19.30 -5.41 23.79
N ALA A 181 20.44 -5.27 24.47
CA ALA A 181 20.70 -5.90 25.76
C ALA A 181 20.01 -5.18 26.94
N GLY A 182 18.84 -4.61 26.68
CA GLY A 182 18.14 -3.71 27.59
C GLY A 182 18.71 -2.30 27.54
N VAL A 183 18.81 -1.68 28.71
CA VAL A 183 19.27 -0.30 28.89
C VAL A 183 20.75 -0.32 29.30
N LYS A 184 21.57 0.60 28.78
CA LYS A 184 23.01 0.67 29.16
C LYS A 184 23.16 0.72 30.69
N SER A 185 24.12 -0.03 31.24
CA SER A 185 24.31 -0.23 32.69
C SER A 185 24.50 1.06 33.52
N ILE A 186 24.93 2.15 32.88
CA ILE A 186 25.15 3.46 33.51
C ILE A 186 23.83 4.17 33.91
N LEU A 187 22.69 3.61 33.52
CA LEU A 187 21.36 4.23 33.62
C LEU A 187 20.52 3.60 34.72
N ASP A 188 19.37 4.21 34.98
CA ASP A 188 18.35 3.71 35.89
C ASP A 188 17.33 2.85 35.15
N ILE A 189 17.35 1.55 35.39
CA ILE A 189 16.47 0.60 34.72
C ILE A 189 15.01 0.77 35.17
N GLY A 190 14.77 0.92 36.48
CA GLY A 190 13.43 1.07 37.02
C GLY A 190 12.70 2.29 36.46
N ARG A 191 13.33 3.47 36.54
CA ARG A 191 12.78 4.71 35.99
C ARG A 191 12.65 4.66 34.47
N THR A 192 13.55 3.97 33.78
CA THR A 192 13.44 3.78 32.33
C THR A 192 12.21 2.96 31.95
N LEU A 193 11.91 1.88 32.67
CA LEU A 193 10.71 1.07 32.42
C LEU A 193 9.42 1.86 32.66
N GLU A 194 9.34 2.63 33.74
CA GLU A 194 8.20 3.52 34.04
C GLU A 194 8.00 4.59 32.95
N TYR A 195 9.11 5.17 32.45
CA TYR A 195 9.04 6.14 31.36
C TYR A 195 8.55 5.50 30.05
N LEU A 196 9.03 4.30 29.73
CA LEU A 196 8.62 3.55 28.54
C LEU A 196 7.13 3.16 28.60
N GLU A 197 6.63 2.76 29.77
CA GLU A 197 5.21 2.55 30.01
C GLU A 197 4.41 3.84 29.72
N THR A 198 4.85 4.98 30.27
CA THR A 198 4.22 6.28 30.04
C THR A 198 4.20 6.69 28.56
N GLN A 199 5.23 6.33 27.80
CA GLN A 199 5.32 6.56 26.35
C GLN A 199 4.54 5.54 25.50
N GLY A 200 3.87 4.56 26.11
CA GLY A 200 3.12 3.53 25.38
C GLY A 200 4.02 2.56 24.60
N VAL A 201 5.25 2.35 25.05
CA VAL A 201 6.22 1.46 24.40
C VAL A 201 6.01 0.04 24.90
N CYS A 202 5.85 -0.92 23.98
CA CYS A 202 5.77 -2.32 24.34
C CYS A 202 7.17 -2.86 24.70
N VAL A 203 7.35 -3.31 25.95
CA VAL A 203 8.63 -3.87 26.42
C VAL A 203 8.50 -5.36 26.67
N ALA A 204 9.39 -6.16 26.09
CA ALA A 204 9.45 -7.60 26.34
C ALA A 204 10.89 -8.10 26.47
N THR A 205 11.13 -9.00 27.43
CA THR A 205 12.38 -9.77 27.50
C THR A 205 12.35 -10.93 26.50
N TYR A 206 13.44 -11.15 25.78
CA TYR A 206 13.64 -12.32 24.94
C TYR A 206 14.20 -13.50 25.77
N GLY A 207 13.50 -14.63 25.75
CA GLY A 207 13.83 -15.84 26.50
C GLY A 207 12.72 -16.29 27.44
N ALA A 208 13.00 -17.28 28.30
CA ALA A 208 12.01 -17.94 29.15
C ALA A 208 11.57 -17.13 30.39
N SER A 209 12.23 -16.00 30.67
CA SER A 209 12.01 -15.21 31.88
C SER A 209 11.61 -13.78 31.54
N LYS A 210 10.87 -13.15 32.46
CA LYS A 210 10.59 -11.71 32.42
C LYS A 210 11.72 -10.86 32.99
N ASN A 211 12.81 -11.44 33.51
CA ASN A 211 13.93 -10.66 34.05
C ASN A 211 14.45 -9.70 32.98
N PHE A 212 14.47 -8.41 33.29
CA PHE A 212 15.01 -7.41 32.38
C PHE A 212 16.55 -7.48 32.46
N PRO A 213 17.28 -7.55 31.33
CA PRO A 213 18.75 -7.56 31.35
C PRO A 213 19.33 -6.17 31.67
N ALA A 214 20.43 -6.14 32.41
CA ALA A 214 21.20 -4.93 32.74
C ALA A 214 22.44 -4.81 31.85
N PHE A 215 22.26 -4.91 30.52
CA PHE A 215 23.33 -4.80 29.53
C PHE A 215 24.42 -5.88 29.63
N PHE A 216 25.34 -5.77 30.59
CA PHE A 216 26.39 -6.76 30.86
C PHE A 216 25.94 -7.93 31.76
N SER A 217 24.78 -7.82 32.38
CA SER A 217 24.20 -8.86 33.22
C SER A 217 22.85 -9.33 32.67
N PRO A 218 22.57 -10.65 32.67
CA PRO A 218 21.27 -11.18 32.26
C PRO A 218 20.16 -10.84 33.28
N GLN A 219 20.50 -10.35 34.47
CA GLN A 219 19.56 -10.01 35.53
C GLN A 219 19.85 -8.61 36.09
N SER A 220 18.82 -7.76 36.10
CA SER A 220 18.88 -6.39 36.65
C SER A 220 18.24 -6.23 38.02
N GLY A 221 17.48 -7.23 38.49
CA GLY A 221 16.55 -7.07 39.61
C GLY A 221 15.18 -6.47 39.21
N PHE A 222 15.00 -6.03 37.96
CA PHE A 222 13.73 -5.58 37.40
C PHE A 222 13.15 -6.60 36.42
N THR A 223 11.84 -6.49 36.15
CA THR A 223 11.13 -7.36 35.20
C THR A 223 10.47 -6.55 34.10
N SER A 224 10.51 -7.08 32.88
CA SER A 224 9.67 -6.62 31.76
C SER A 224 8.20 -6.97 32.03
N PRO A 225 7.24 -6.18 31.51
CA PRO A 225 5.82 -6.54 31.59
C PRO A 225 5.52 -7.84 30.82
N PHE A 226 6.23 -8.08 29.71
CA PHE A 226 6.07 -9.24 28.84
C PHE A 226 7.39 -9.99 28.60
N HIS A 227 7.31 -11.19 28.07
CA HIS A 227 8.45 -11.91 27.51
C HIS A 227 8.03 -12.63 26.22
N VAL A 228 8.99 -12.95 25.37
CA VAL A 228 8.82 -13.74 24.14
C VAL A 228 9.88 -14.82 24.10
N PHE A 229 9.50 -16.06 23.81
CA PHE A 229 10.38 -17.21 23.99
C PHE A 229 11.36 -17.43 22.84
N ASN A 230 10.97 -17.06 21.62
CA ASN A 230 11.66 -17.39 20.38
C ASN A 230 11.45 -16.31 19.30
N PRO A 231 12.16 -16.38 18.16
CA PRO A 231 12.05 -15.39 17.10
C PRO A 231 10.65 -15.30 16.49
N GLU A 232 9.90 -16.41 16.43
CA GLU A 232 8.54 -16.48 15.88
C GLU A 232 7.52 -15.70 16.72
N GLU A 233 7.61 -15.78 18.05
CA GLU A 233 6.77 -15.01 18.97
C GLU A 233 7.09 -13.52 18.92
N ALA A 234 8.38 -13.17 18.91
CA ALA A 234 8.84 -11.80 18.74
C ALA A 234 8.34 -11.21 17.40
N ALA A 235 8.46 -11.96 16.30
CA ALA A 235 7.94 -11.55 14.99
C ALA A 235 6.42 -11.35 15.03
N LYS A 236 5.67 -12.21 15.73
CA LYS A 236 4.22 -12.07 15.88
C LYS A 236 3.86 -10.81 16.67
N LEU A 237 4.60 -10.49 17.72
CA LEU A 237 4.43 -9.25 18.50
C LEU A 237 4.63 -8.01 17.62
N ILE A 238 5.71 -7.97 16.83
CA ILE A 238 5.99 -6.90 15.86
C ILE A 238 4.88 -6.78 14.84
N ALA A 239 4.49 -7.89 14.20
CA ALA A 239 3.43 -7.92 13.19
C ALA A 239 2.08 -7.45 13.75
N SER A 240 1.79 -7.72 15.03
CA SER A 240 0.53 -7.32 15.67
C SER A 240 0.49 -5.81 15.91
N THR A 241 1.60 -5.22 16.34
CA THR A 241 1.76 -3.76 16.51
C THR A 241 1.56 -3.03 15.18
N LEU A 242 2.18 -3.51 14.11
CA LEU A 242 1.98 -2.98 12.75
C LEU A 242 0.52 -3.11 12.28
N SER A 243 -0.14 -4.24 12.60
CA SER A 243 -1.54 -4.48 12.19
C SER A 243 -2.54 -3.58 12.93
N LEU A 244 -2.24 -3.21 14.17
CA LEU A 244 -3.05 -2.29 14.99
C LEU A 244 -2.83 -0.82 14.61
N GLY A 245 -1.81 -0.51 13.78
CA GLY A 245 -1.49 0.86 13.38
C GLY A 245 -0.94 1.73 14.51
N LEU A 246 -0.40 1.11 15.56
CA LEU A 246 0.17 1.83 16.71
C LEU A 246 1.40 2.65 16.27
N GLN A 247 1.51 3.86 16.82
CA GLN A 247 2.59 4.81 16.53
C GLN A 247 3.68 4.80 17.61
N SER A 248 3.92 3.63 18.23
CA SER A 248 4.98 3.40 19.21
C SER A 248 5.82 2.19 18.81
N GLY A 249 7.08 2.21 19.20
CA GLY A 249 8.05 1.14 19.00
C GLY A 249 7.88 -0.01 19.99
N ILE A 250 8.71 -1.03 19.79
CA ILE A 250 8.83 -2.18 20.69
C ILE A 250 10.27 -2.25 21.17
N LEU A 251 10.48 -2.48 22.47
CA LEU A 251 11.78 -2.84 23.02
C LEU A 251 11.81 -4.35 23.28
N LEU A 252 12.68 -5.06 22.55
CA LEU A 252 12.99 -6.47 22.77
C LEU A 252 14.33 -6.56 23.49
N ALA A 253 14.29 -6.82 24.79
CA ALA A 253 15.47 -6.88 25.66
C ALA A 253 16.06 -8.30 25.64
N VAL A 254 17.25 -8.46 25.04
CA VAL A 254 17.95 -9.74 24.84
C VAL A 254 19.08 -9.87 25.87
N PRO A 255 19.05 -10.86 26.77
CA PRO A 255 20.15 -11.07 27.71
C PRO A 255 21.49 -11.34 27.00
N ILE A 256 22.59 -10.89 27.60
CA ILE A 256 23.95 -11.26 27.18
C ILE A 256 24.11 -12.80 27.20
N PRO A 257 24.90 -13.40 26.29
CA PRO A 257 25.18 -14.84 26.33
C PRO A 257 25.74 -15.31 27.68
N GLU A 258 25.32 -16.51 28.11
CA GLU A 258 25.66 -17.07 29.43
C GLU A 258 27.16 -17.18 29.68
N GLU A 259 27.93 -17.51 28.64
CA GLU A 259 29.41 -17.59 28.68
C GLU A 259 30.09 -16.26 29.05
N HIS A 260 29.41 -15.13 28.83
CA HIS A 260 29.89 -13.79 29.17
C HIS A 260 29.19 -13.19 30.40
N ALA A 261 28.15 -13.85 30.92
CA ALA A 261 27.36 -13.37 32.06
C ALA A 261 28.17 -13.34 33.38
N ALA A 262 29.16 -14.22 33.54
CA ALA A 262 29.98 -14.31 34.76
C ALA A 262 30.81 -13.04 35.02
N ALA A 263 31.13 -12.27 33.98
CA ALA A 263 31.84 -10.99 34.13
C ALA A 263 30.90 -9.83 34.53
N GLY A 264 29.58 -10.02 34.41
CA GLY A 264 28.59 -8.95 34.56
C GLY A 264 28.61 -8.26 35.92
N GLN A 265 28.76 -9.01 37.02
CA GLN A 265 28.79 -8.42 38.36
C GLN A 265 30.03 -7.55 38.57
N LEU A 266 31.20 -8.01 38.13
CA LEU A 266 32.45 -7.26 38.18
C LEU A 266 32.36 -5.98 37.34
N ILE A 267 31.73 -6.05 36.15
CA ILE A 267 31.54 -4.87 35.30
C ILE A 267 30.56 -3.88 35.95
N GLU A 268 29.50 -4.35 36.60
CA GLU A 268 28.53 -3.48 37.28
C GLU A 268 29.16 -2.74 38.46
N GLU A 269 30.03 -3.40 39.24
CA GLU A 269 30.83 -2.75 40.29
C GLU A 269 31.73 -1.65 39.72
N ALA A 270 32.39 -1.91 38.58
CA ALA A 270 33.18 -0.91 37.87
C ALA A 270 32.33 0.25 37.34
N VAL A 271 31.11 -0.02 36.85
CA VAL A 271 30.15 1.00 36.40
C VAL A 271 29.76 1.90 37.57
N GLN A 272 29.43 1.33 38.73
CA GLN A 272 29.07 2.11 39.92
C GLN A 272 30.23 3.02 40.35
N ALA A 273 31.46 2.52 40.36
CA ALA A 273 32.64 3.31 40.67
C ALA A 273 32.85 4.47 39.67
N ALA A 274 32.68 4.20 38.37
CA ALA A 274 32.84 5.19 37.31
C ALA A 274 31.74 6.28 37.34
N VAL A 275 30.49 5.91 37.63
CA VAL A 275 29.37 6.85 37.81
C VAL A 275 29.63 7.78 39.00
N THR A 276 30.08 7.23 40.14
CA THR A 276 30.44 8.03 41.32
C THR A 276 31.59 9.00 41.00
N GLU A 277 32.62 8.54 40.29
CA GLU A 277 33.74 9.40 39.87
C GLU A 277 33.30 10.52 38.93
N ALA A 278 32.41 10.21 37.96
CA ALA A 278 31.87 11.21 37.03
C ALA A 278 31.09 12.31 37.77
N SER A 279 30.30 11.92 38.77
CA SER A 279 29.56 12.84 39.64
C SER A 279 30.49 13.75 40.44
N VAL A 280 31.52 13.19 41.09
CA VAL A 280 32.51 13.96 41.86
C VAL A 280 33.27 14.95 40.97
N LYS A 281 33.56 14.56 39.72
CA LYS A 281 34.23 15.42 38.73
C LYS A 281 33.30 16.42 38.02
N GLY A 282 32.00 16.39 38.29
CA GLY A 282 31.02 17.30 37.66
C GLY A 282 30.85 17.08 36.15
N ILE A 283 31.10 15.87 35.65
CA ILE A 283 30.91 15.54 34.23
C ILE A 283 29.40 15.42 33.97
N THR A 284 28.88 16.15 32.99
CA THR A 284 27.42 16.23 32.74
C THR A 284 27.09 16.16 31.24
N GLY A 285 25.83 15.84 30.93
CA GLY A 285 25.31 15.80 29.56
C GLY A 285 25.99 14.75 28.68
N ARG A 286 26.30 15.12 27.43
CA ARG A 286 26.77 14.17 26.40
C ARG A 286 28.14 13.53 26.69
N ASP A 287 28.92 14.11 27.60
CA ASP A 287 30.29 13.71 27.93
C ASP A 287 30.34 12.63 29.04
N VAL A 288 29.22 12.37 29.72
CA VAL A 288 29.10 11.36 30.79
C VAL A 288 29.34 9.94 30.26
N THR A 289 28.67 9.56 29.17
CA THR A 289 28.75 8.20 28.63
C THR A 289 30.16 7.82 28.15
N PRO A 290 30.88 8.64 27.35
CA PRO A 290 32.25 8.30 26.95
C PRO A 290 33.22 8.18 28.13
N PHE A 291 33.12 9.06 29.13
CA PHE A 291 33.95 9.00 30.33
C PHE A 291 33.72 7.69 31.09
N ILE A 292 32.46 7.32 31.33
CA ILE A 292 32.15 6.09 32.08
C ILE A 292 32.61 4.86 31.31
N LEU A 293 32.37 4.77 29.99
CA LEU A 293 32.80 3.62 29.19
C LEU A 293 34.33 3.46 29.21
N GLN A 294 35.08 4.55 29.10
CA GLN A 294 36.54 4.51 29.21
C GLN A 294 36.97 4.01 30.59
N LYS A 295 36.42 4.58 31.66
CA LYS A 295 36.79 4.21 33.03
C LYS A 295 36.44 2.76 33.35
N VAL A 296 35.28 2.29 32.91
CA VAL A 296 34.86 0.88 33.08
C VAL A 296 35.80 -0.05 32.31
N ASN A 297 36.24 0.32 31.11
CA ASN A 297 37.21 -0.48 30.37
C ASN A 297 38.57 -0.57 31.08
N GLU A 298 39.04 0.53 31.68
CA GLU A 298 40.26 0.57 32.50
C GLU A 298 40.12 -0.31 33.76
N LEU A 299 39.03 -0.18 34.51
CA LEU A 299 38.79 -0.92 35.76
C LEU A 299 38.56 -2.42 35.55
N THR A 300 38.11 -2.82 34.36
CA THR A 300 37.80 -4.22 34.03
C THR A 300 38.87 -4.89 33.18
N GLU A 301 40.00 -4.21 32.94
CA GLU A 301 41.12 -4.70 32.12
C GLU A 301 40.67 -5.20 30.73
N GLY A 302 39.74 -4.49 30.10
CA GLY A 302 39.22 -4.84 28.77
C GLY A 302 38.06 -5.84 28.75
N LYS A 303 37.66 -6.43 29.88
CA LYS A 303 36.54 -7.40 29.94
C LYS A 303 35.20 -6.77 29.56
N SER A 304 34.97 -5.49 29.89
CA SER A 304 33.74 -4.79 29.51
C SER A 304 33.62 -4.59 28.00
N LEU A 305 34.72 -4.33 27.29
CA LEU A 305 34.73 -4.24 25.82
C LEU A 305 34.41 -5.61 25.20
N GLN A 306 35.01 -6.69 25.70
CA GLN A 306 34.72 -8.05 25.23
C GLN A 306 33.24 -8.41 25.42
N ALA A 307 32.68 -8.11 26.60
CA ALA A 307 31.26 -8.32 26.88
C ALA A 307 30.36 -7.46 25.97
N ASN A 308 30.77 -6.22 25.67
CA ASN A 308 30.03 -5.31 24.78
C ASN A 308 30.03 -5.82 23.31
N ILE A 309 31.13 -6.40 22.85
CA ILE A 309 31.22 -7.05 21.53
C ILE A 309 30.32 -8.30 21.50
N ALA A 310 30.40 -9.14 22.54
CA ALA A 310 29.60 -10.35 22.62
C ALA A 310 28.07 -10.07 22.63
N LEU A 311 27.64 -9.06 23.39
CA LEU A 311 26.21 -8.71 23.44
C LEU A 311 25.72 -8.13 22.11
N ILE A 312 26.50 -7.29 21.40
CA ILE A 312 26.03 -6.75 20.11
C ILE A 312 25.98 -7.86 19.04
N HIS A 313 26.92 -8.80 19.06
CA HIS A 313 26.88 -9.99 18.20
C HIS A 313 25.62 -10.83 18.47
N ASN A 314 25.29 -11.06 19.75
CA ASN A 314 24.08 -11.77 20.12
C ASN A 314 22.80 -11.02 19.69
N ASN A 315 22.74 -9.72 19.90
CA ASN A 315 21.60 -8.89 19.49
C ASN A 315 21.43 -8.88 17.98
N ALA A 316 22.54 -8.84 17.21
CA ALA A 316 22.52 -8.91 15.75
C ALA A 316 22.01 -10.26 15.26
N LYS A 317 22.45 -11.34 15.90
CA LYS A 317 21.96 -12.70 15.63
C LYS A 317 20.46 -12.83 15.91
N VAL A 318 20.04 -12.53 17.13
CA VAL A 318 18.62 -12.63 17.55
C VAL A 318 17.74 -11.69 16.70
N GLY A 319 18.16 -10.44 16.50
CA GLY A 319 17.43 -9.48 15.68
C GLY A 319 17.26 -9.94 14.24
N SER A 320 18.30 -10.51 13.63
CA SER A 320 18.24 -11.08 12.28
C SER A 320 17.28 -12.26 12.21
N GLN A 321 17.32 -13.17 13.19
CA GLN A 321 16.37 -14.29 13.27
C GLN A 321 14.92 -13.82 13.40
N ILE A 322 14.68 -12.77 14.19
CA ILE A 322 13.37 -12.13 14.32
C ILE A 322 12.92 -11.50 13.00
N ALA A 323 13.79 -10.76 12.30
CA ALA A 323 13.46 -10.18 11.00
C ALA A 323 13.19 -11.25 9.93
N CYS A 324 13.97 -12.33 9.92
CA CYS A 324 13.74 -13.49 9.05
C CYS A 324 12.40 -14.17 9.38
N ALA A 325 12.06 -14.36 10.67
CA ALA A 325 10.77 -14.87 11.10
C ALA A 325 9.61 -13.91 10.72
N LEU A 326 9.82 -12.60 10.82
CA LEU A 326 8.84 -11.58 10.43
C LEU A 326 8.59 -11.59 8.92
N SER A 327 9.65 -11.61 8.11
CA SER A 327 9.57 -11.71 6.64
C SER A 327 8.88 -13.01 6.21
N ARG A 328 9.22 -14.15 6.84
CA ARG A 328 8.51 -15.43 6.66
C ARG A 328 7.05 -15.31 7.04
N GLN A 329 6.70 -14.77 8.20
CA GLN A 329 5.31 -14.61 8.64
C GLN A 329 4.51 -13.64 7.76
N MET A 330 5.12 -12.56 7.26
CA MET A 330 4.46 -11.64 6.33
C MET A 330 4.21 -12.30 4.97
N SER A 331 5.18 -13.08 4.49
CA SER A 331 5.05 -13.92 3.29
C SER A 331 4.03 -15.04 3.49
N GLU A 332 4.04 -15.67 4.66
CA GLU A 332 3.12 -16.74 5.06
C GLU A 332 1.73 -16.22 5.40
N ARG A 333 1.54 -14.97 5.87
CA ARG A 333 0.22 -14.35 6.01
C ARG A 333 -0.34 -13.97 4.64
N LYS A 334 0.51 -13.56 3.69
CA LYS A 334 0.19 -13.56 2.26
C LYS A 334 -0.26 -14.96 1.82
N CYS A 335 0.44 -16.02 2.24
CA CYS A 335 0.08 -17.41 1.92
C CYS A 335 -1.08 -18.00 2.76
N ARG A 336 -1.37 -17.55 3.99
CA ARG A 336 -2.36 -18.10 4.95
C ARG A 336 -3.67 -17.31 4.98
N GLY A 337 -3.59 -16.01 4.72
CA GLY A 337 -4.70 -15.27 4.11
C GLY A 337 -5.12 -15.91 2.78
N ASN A 338 -4.17 -16.60 2.11
CA ASN A 338 -4.47 -17.53 1.04
C ASN A 338 -4.82 -18.95 1.50
N THR A 339 -4.40 -19.52 2.65
CA THR A 339 -4.67 -20.94 3.01
C THR A 339 -6.02 -21.21 3.68
N ASN A 340 -6.60 -20.27 4.43
CA ASN A 340 -8.05 -20.34 4.75
C ASN A 340 -8.93 -19.84 3.60
N ARG A 341 -8.29 -19.48 2.48
CA ARG A 341 -8.88 -19.29 1.17
C ARG A 341 -8.22 -20.22 0.13
N HIS A 342 -7.65 -21.37 0.53
CA HIS A 342 -7.00 -22.30 -0.40
C HIS A 342 -8.07 -23.16 -1.10
N GLY A 343 -8.89 -22.51 -1.93
CA GLY A 343 -8.76 -22.84 -3.33
C GLY A 343 -7.44 -22.22 -3.82
N LYS A 344 -6.66 -22.97 -4.60
CA LYS A 344 -5.44 -22.55 -5.32
C LYS A 344 -5.25 -21.02 -5.44
N HIS A 345 -4.00 -20.54 -5.36
CA HIS A 345 -3.63 -19.36 -6.16
C HIS A 345 -4.06 -19.63 -7.60
N SER A 346 -5.25 -19.20 -7.98
CA SER A 346 -5.48 -18.83 -9.36
C SER A 346 -4.72 -17.53 -9.55
N ASP A 347 -4.13 -17.37 -10.73
CA ASP A 347 -3.96 -16.04 -11.27
C ASP A 347 -5.25 -15.25 -11.03
N SER A 348 -5.17 -13.94 -10.76
CA SER A 348 -6.39 -13.15 -10.55
C SER A 348 -7.37 -13.42 -11.70
N ASP A 349 -8.50 -14.05 -11.40
CA ASP A 349 -9.46 -14.49 -12.44
C ASP A 349 -10.02 -13.29 -13.23
N ILE A 350 -9.80 -12.08 -12.72
CA ILE A 350 -10.21 -10.83 -13.34
C ILE A 350 -9.13 -9.74 -13.23
N VAL A 351 -8.88 -9.04 -14.34
CA VAL A 351 -8.03 -7.84 -14.38
C VAL A 351 -8.92 -6.65 -14.74
N VAL A 352 -8.75 -5.53 -14.05
CA VAL A 352 -9.46 -4.29 -14.35
C VAL A 352 -8.44 -3.23 -14.73
N ILE A 353 -8.60 -2.63 -15.91
CA ILE A 353 -7.70 -1.60 -16.43
C ILE A 353 -8.50 -0.32 -16.61
N GLY A 354 -8.18 0.72 -15.84
CA GLY A 354 -8.96 1.94 -15.90
C GLY A 354 -8.52 3.06 -14.99
N GLY A 355 -9.30 4.14 -15.01
CA GLY A 355 -9.03 5.35 -14.26
C GLY A 355 -9.32 5.23 -12.77
N ILE A 356 -8.60 6.04 -12.01
CA ILE A 356 -8.81 6.30 -10.59
C ILE A 356 -8.73 7.82 -10.40
N ASN A 357 -9.63 8.38 -9.61
CA ASN A 357 -9.81 9.81 -9.46
C ASN A 357 -10.10 10.19 -8.01
N VAL A 358 -9.85 11.45 -7.68
CA VAL A 358 -10.38 12.12 -6.49
C VAL A 358 -11.43 13.13 -6.94
N ASP A 359 -12.66 12.93 -6.46
CA ASP A 359 -13.80 13.73 -6.86
C ASP A 359 -14.12 14.77 -5.77
N PHE A 360 -14.42 15.99 -6.19
CA PHE A 360 -14.88 17.10 -5.36
C PHE A 360 -16.28 17.48 -5.81
N ILE A 361 -17.25 17.32 -4.92
CA ILE A 361 -18.64 17.71 -5.17
C ILE A 361 -18.90 18.99 -4.38
N ALA A 362 -18.93 20.12 -5.10
CA ALA A 362 -19.26 21.42 -4.56
C ALA A 362 -20.76 21.71 -4.74
N LYS A 363 -21.52 21.70 -3.64
CA LYS A 363 -22.96 21.98 -3.64
C LYS A 363 -23.24 23.40 -3.19
N GLY A 364 -23.91 24.17 -4.04
CA GLY A 364 -24.44 25.49 -3.69
C GLY A 364 -25.59 25.41 -2.69
N LYS A 365 -25.70 26.44 -1.84
CA LYS A 365 -26.89 26.61 -0.96
C LYS A 365 -28.01 27.40 -1.64
N ALA A 366 -27.69 28.15 -2.70
CA ALA A 366 -28.68 28.89 -3.48
C ALA A 366 -29.20 28.05 -4.66
N GLU A 367 -30.43 28.33 -5.09
CA GLU A 367 -31.04 27.67 -6.26
C GLU A 367 -30.29 28.01 -7.55
N THR A 368 -29.81 29.25 -7.67
CA THR A 368 -29.03 29.72 -8.81
C THR A 368 -27.63 30.08 -8.35
N LEU A 369 -26.62 29.53 -9.04
CA LEU A 369 -25.22 29.89 -8.84
C LEU A 369 -24.86 31.09 -9.71
N ILE A 370 -24.20 32.08 -9.13
CA ILE A 370 -23.79 33.29 -9.84
C ILE A 370 -22.33 33.15 -10.27
N PHE A 371 -22.08 33.15 -11.57
CA PHE A 371 -20.73 33.07 -12.14
C PHE A 371 -19.91 34.34 -11.81
N GLY A 372 -18.60 34.17 -11.60
CA GLY A 372 -17.68 35.29 -11.33
C GLY A 372 -17.60 35.77 -9.88
N GLN A 373 -18.28 35.11 -8.94
CA GLN A 373 -18.22 35.41 -7.50
C GLN A 373 -18.21 34.16 -6.63
N THR A 374 -17.92 34.32 -5.33
CA THR A 374 -18.00 33.25 -4.33
C THR A 374 -19.46 32.95 -3.98
N ASN A 375 -19.89 31.71 -4.17
CA ASN A 375 -21.23 31.24 -3.80
C ASN A 375 -21.15 30.47 -2.47
N PRO A 376 -22.10 30.68 -1.52
CA PRO A 376 -22.15 29.90 -0.29
C PRO A 376 -22.50 28.45 -0.60
N GLY A 377 -21.75 27.50 -0.04
CA GLY A 377 -21.88 26.09 -0.38
C GLY A 377 -21.20 25.15 0.62
N SER A 378 -21.12 23.88 0.24
CA SER A 378 -20.33 22.83 0.89
C SER A 378 -19.55 22.05 -0.15
N VAL A 379 -18.35 21.59 0.18
CA VAL A 379 -17.54 20.74 -0.70
C VAL A 379 -17.33 19.39 -0.01
N CYS A 380 -17.62 18.31 -0.73
CA CYS A 380 -17.37 16.94 -0.28
C CYS A 380 -16.30 16.31 -1.16
N GLN A 381 -15.31 15.66 -0.54
CA GLN A 381 -14.36 14.81 -1.26
C GLN A 381 -14.89 13.38 -1.31
N SER A 382 -14.82 12.77 -2.48
CA SER A 382 -15.11 11.37 -2.75
C SER A 382 -14.02 10.76 -3.64
N PHE A 383 -14.05 9.46 -3.83
CA PHE A 383 -13.07 8.75 -4.65
C PHE A 383 -13.75 8.15 -5.87
N GLY A 384 -13.26 8.55 -7.06
CA GLY A 384 -13.84 8.41 -8.39
C GLY A 384 -13.03 7.53 -9.34
N GLY A 385 -13.52 7.39 -10.57
CA GLY A 385 -12.92 6.58 -11.63
C GLY A 385 -13.64 5.25 -11.87
N VAL A 386 -14.08 5.02 -13.11
CA VAL A 386 -14.86 3.83 -13.52
C VAL A 386 -14.07 2.54 -13.25
N GLY A 387 -12.82 2.48 -13.68
CA GLY A 387 -11.94 1.35 -13.39
C GLY A 387 -11.82 1.06 -11.90
N ARG A 388 -11.61 2.10 -11.07
CA ARG A 388 -11.54 1.95 -9.62
C ARG A 388 -12.89 1.54 -9.02
N ASN A 389 -14.01 2.07 -9.51
CA ASN A 389 -15.37 1.72 -9.07
C ASN A 389 -15.66 0.23 -9.28
N ILE A 390 -15.39 -0.26 -10.50
CA ILE A 390 -15.57 -1.68 -10.83
C ILE A 390 -14.66 -2.56 -9.98
N ALA A 391 -13.38 -2.20 -9.85
CA ALA A 391 -12.43 -2.96 -9.05
C ALA A 391 -12.81 -2.98 -7.55
N ASP A 392 -13.29 -1.85 -7.01
CA ASP A 392 -13.80 -1.74 -5.63
C ASP A 392 -15.04 -2.62 -5.44
N SER A 393 -16.03 -2.54 -6.34
CA SER A 393 -17.23 -3.37 -6.34
C SER A 393 -16.89 -4.86 -6.33
N LEU A 394 -16.02 -5.30 -7.24
CA LEU A 394 -15.53 -6.68 -7.30
C LEU A 394 -14.82 -7.10 -6.01
N SER A 395 -13.95 -6.25 -5.45
CA SER A 395 -13.25 -6.51 -4.18
C SER A 395 -14.22 -6.69 -3.02
N ARG A 396 -15.24 -5.85 -2.91
CA ARG A 396 -16.30 -5.94 -1.90
C ARG A 396 -17.18 -7.18 -2.03
N LEU A 397 -17.37 -7.66 -3.26
CA LEU A 397 -18.07 -8.91 -3.58
C LEU A 397 -17.19 -10.16 -3.42
N GLY A 398 -16.02 -10.03 -2.80
CA GLY A 398 -15.15 -11.15 -2.44
C GLY A 398 -14.21 -11.60 -3.56
N ARG A 399 -14.08 -10.83 -4.64
CA ARG A 399 -13.05 -11.04 -5.68
C ARG A 399 -11.77 -10.28 -5.31
N SER A 400 -10.70 -10.52 -6.06
CA SER A 400 -9.43 -9.82 -5.88
C SER A 400 -8.88 -9.40 -7.25
N PRO A 401 -9.56 -8.49 -7.96
CA PRO A 401 -9.13 -8.06 -9.28
C PRO A 401 -7.76 -7.40 -9.20
N LEU A 402 -6.84 -7.76 -10.10
CA LEU A 402 -5.66 -6.92 -10.31
C LEU A 402 -6.12 -5.61 -10.94
N PHE A 403 -5.99 -4.51 -10.21
CA PHE A 403 -6.33 -3.18 -10.73
C PHE A 403 -5.08 -2.51 -11.32
N ILE A 404 -5.12 -2.26 -12.64
CA ILE A 404 -4.07 -1.58 -13.40
C ILE A 404 -4.51 -0.14 -13.70
N SER A 405 -3.75 0.82 -13.19
CA SER A 405 -4.10 2.25 -13.29
C SER A 405 -2.87 3.16 -13.13
N ALA A 406 -3.08 4.48 -13.09
CA ALA A 406 -2.04 5.47 -12.83
C ALA A 406 -2.57 6.61 -11.94
N THR A 407 -1.77 7.02 -10.95
CA THR A 407 -1.97 8.18 -10.06
C THR A 407 -0.72 9.05 -10.03
N GLY A 408 -0.86 10.29 -9.54
CA GLY A 408 0.27 11.17 -9.28
C GLY A 408 1.09 10.71 -8.06
N ALA A 409 2.09 11.51 -7.70
CA ALA A 409 2.88 11.37 -6.48
C ALA A 409 2.50 12.43 -5.43
N ASP A 410 1.21 12.75 -5.34
CA ASP A 410 0.66 13.83 -4.54
C ASP A 410 -0.18 13.32 -3.35
N SER A 411 -0.65 14.24 -2.51
CA SER A 411 -1.50 13.90 -1.36
C SER A 411 -2.84 13.26 -1.77
N HIS A 412 -3.34 13.56 -2.97
CA HIS A 412 -4.54 12.92 -3.54
C HIS A 412 -4.31 11.43 -3.80
N SER A 413 -3.13 11.06 -4.31
CA SER A 413 -2.76 9.66 -4.50
C SER A 413 -2.73 8.89 -3.17
N GLU A 414 -2.18 9.49 -2.11
CA GLU A 414 -2.14 8.86 -0.79
C GLU A 414 -3.55 8.64 -0.22
N ALA A 415 -4.41 9.65 -0.33
CA ALA A 415 -5.79 9.58 0.17
C ALA A 415 -6.59 8.48 -0.53
N VAL A 416 -6.54 8.42 -1.87
CA VAL A 416 -7.31 7.42 -2.63
C VAL A 416 -6.73 6.01 -2.45
N LEU A 417 -5.40 5.85 -2.41
CA LEU A 417 -4.79 4.54 -2.19
C LEU A 417 -5.03 4.02 -0.77
N HIS A 418 -5.06 4.90 0.24
CA HIS A 418 -5.46 4.53 1.58
C HIS A 418 -6.91 4.03 1.65
N TYR A 419 -7.83 4.71 0.94
CA TYR A 419 -9.22 4.28 0.81
C TYR A 419 -9.33 2.91 0.13
N CYS A 420 -8.51 2.67 -0.90
CA CYS A 420 -8.48 1.43 -1.67
C CYS A 420 -7.63 0.29 -1.04
N LYS A 421 -7.30 0.34 0.26
CA LYS A 421 -6.44 -0.67 0.92
C LYS A 421 -6.97 -2.11 0.89
N HIS A 422 -8.28 -2.29 0.68
CA HIS A 422 -8.94 -3.60 0.53
C HIS A 422 -8.88 -4.16 -0.90
N MET A 423 -8.40 -3.36 -1.86
CA MET A 423 -8.25 -3.73 -3.27
C MET A 423 -6.81 -4.17 -3.57
N ASN A 424 -6.62 -4.97 -4.63
CA ASN A 424 -5.29 -5.27 -5.14
C ASN A 424 -4.83 -4.15 -6.10
N THR A 425 -4.17 -3.14 -5.53
CA THR A 425 -3.64 -1.96 -6.23
C THR A 425 -2.19 -2.13 -6.71
N SER A 426 -1.66 -3.36 -6.76
CA SER A 426 -0.28 -3.62 -7.17
C SER A 426 0.03 -3.24 -8.63
N GLY A 427 -1.01 -3.09 -9.46
CA GLY A 427 -0.91 -2.59 -10.84
C GLY A 427 -1.10 -1.07 -10.99
N VAL A 428 -1.20 -0.31 -9.89
CA VAL A 428 -1.36 1.16 -9.95
C VAL A 428 0.01 1.83 -9.96
N ALA A 429 0.37 2.45 -11.08
CA ALA A 429 1.56 3.28 -11.18
C ALA A 429 1.36 4.59 -10.41
N ARG A 430 2.41 5.04 -9.73
CA ARG A 430 2.48 6.40 -9.18
C ARG A 430 3.50 7.18 -9.99
N LEU A 431 3.18 8.38 -10.47
CA LEU A 431 4.02 9.17 -11.40
C LEU A 431 4.39 10.53 -10.77
N GLU A 432 5.68 10.92 -10.74
CA GLU A 432 6.14 12.15 -10.02
C GLU A 432 5.72 13.45 -10.70
N GLU A 433 5.77 13.48 -12.03
CA GLU A 433 5.54 14.69 -12.84
C GLU A 433 4.08 14.77 -13.33
N GLN A 434 3.16 14.10 -12.65
CA GLN A 434 1.73 14.08 -12.99
C GLN A 434 0.89 14.27 -11.74
N SER A 435 -0.22 14.98 -11.88
CA SER A 435 -1.24 15.09 -10.84
C SER A 435 -2.14 13.87 -10.85
N THR A 436 -2.56 13.40 -9.67
CA THR A 436 -3.64 12.42 -9.56
C THR A 436 -4.90 13.00 -10.18
N ALA A 437 -5.63 12.19 -10.95
CA ALA A 437 -6.81 12.68 -11.65
C ALA A 437 -7.81 13.26 -10.64
N THR A 438 -8.31 14.46 -10.91
CA THR A 438 -9.34 15.11 -10.11
C THR A 438 -10.55 15.45 -10.94
N TYR A 439 -11.74 15.32 -10.34
CA TYR A 439 -12.98 15.76 -10.93
C TYR A 439 -13.67 16.71 -9.98
N CYS A 440 -14.10 17.89 -10.44
CA CYS A 440 -14.87 18.83 -9.67
C CYS A 440 -16.25 18.98 -10.30
N ALA A 441 -17.29 18.61 -9.55
CA ALA A 441 -18.68 18.83 -9.93
C ALA A 441 -19.25 19.95 -9.06
N VAL A 442 -19.72 21.02 -9.70
CA VAL A 442 -20.44 22.12 -9.06
C VAL A 442 -21.92 21.92 -9.34
N ILE A 443 -22.70 21.69 -8.29
CA ILE A 443 -24.15 21.44 -8.38
C ILE A 443 -24.95 22.53 -7.66
N THR A 444 -26.17 22.80 -8.14
CA THR A 444 -27.11 23.73 -7.49
C THR A 444 -27.66 23.16 -6.18
N ALA A 445 -28.41 23.95 -5.40
CA ALA A 445 -29.10 23.46 -4.20
C ALA A 445 -30.03 22.26 -4.49
N ARG A 446 -30.60 22.21 -5.70
CA ARG A 446 -31.47 21.14 -6.21
C ARG A 446 -30.72 19.91 -6.72
N GLY A 447 -29.38 19.97 -6.78
CA GLY A 447 -28.53 18.87 -7.23
C GLY A 447 -28.26 18.86 -8.75
N GLU A 448 -28.70 19.88 -9.48
CA GLU A 448 -28.44 19.98 -10.92
C GLU A 448 -26.98 20.36 -11.18
N LEU A 449 -26.32 19.69 -12.14
CA LEU A 449 -24.94 20.00 -12.50
C LEU A 449 -24.86 21.35 -13.22
N SER A 450 -24.15 22.29 -12.60
CA SER A 450 -23.88 23.60 -13.18
C SER A 450 -22.57 23.62 -13.97
N LEU A 451 -21.52 22.99 -13.42
CA LEU A 451 -20.20 22.89 -14.06
C LEU A 451 -19.51 21.60 -13.62
N GLY A 452 -19.00 20.82 -14.58
CA GLY A 452 -18.06 19.73 -14.33
C GLY A 452 -16.70 20.11 -14.91
N LEU A 453 -15.63 19.91 -14.13
CA LEU A 453 -14.24 20.11 -14.58
C LEU A 453 -13.41 18.89 -14.18
N GLY A 454 -12.78 18.24 -15.15
CA GLY A 454 -11.90 17.09 -14.91
C GLY A 454 -10.47 17.40 -15.33
N ASP A 455 -9.52 17.23 -14.40
CA ASP A 455 -8.11 17.04 -14.70
C ASP A 455 -7.84 15.53 -14.69
N MET A 456 -7.88 14.91 -15.88
CA MET A 456 -7.82 13.44 -16.03
C MET A 456 -6.73 12.97 -17.00
N ASP A 457 -5.81 13.86 -17.38
CA ASP A 457 -4.79 13.58 -18.39
C ASP A 457 -3.88 12.41 -18.01
N ILE A 458 -3.71 12.17 -16.70
CA ILE A 458 -2.92 11.03 -16.21
C ILE A 458 -3.45 9.67 -16.68
N HIS A 459 -4.74 9.55 -17.02
CA HIS A 459 -5.27 8.30 -17.60
C HIS A 459 -4.61 7.97 -18.94
N GLN A 460 -4.04 8.97 -19.65
CA GLN A 460 -3.22 8.73 -20.86
C GLN A 460 -1.92 7.97 -20.58
N GLN A 461 -1.48 7.95 -19.32
CA GLN A 461 -0.27 7.23 -18.89
C GLN A 461 -0.51 5.72 -18.69
N ILE A 462 -1.77 5.27 -18.72
CA ILE A 462 -2.14 3.85 -18.76
C ILE A 462 -1.90 3.33 -20.19
N THR A 463 -0.64 3.39 -20.61
CA THR A 463 -0.20 3.09 -21.99
C THR A 463 -0.16 1.58 -22.25
N ALA A 464 -0.22 1.20 -23.53
CA ALA A 464 -0.02 -0.19 -23.94
C ALA A 464 1.32 -0.75 -23.43
N HIS A 465 2.38 0.07 -23.41
CA HIS A 465 3.68 -0.32 -22.87
C HIS A 465 3.61 -0.63 -21.37
N TYR A 466 2.94 0.21 -20.57
CA TYR A 466 2.78 -0.04 -19.15
C TYR A 466 1.96 -1.31 -18.90
N VAL A 467 0.82 -1.45 -19.57
CA VAL A 467 -0.05 -2.62 -19.46
C VAL A 467 0.65 -3.92 -19.89
N SER A 468 1.58 -3.85 -20.85
CA SER A 468 2.34 -5.02 -21.32
C SER A 468 3.18 -5.70 -20.23
N GLN A 469 3.53 -4.98 -19.16
CA GLN A 469 4.27 -5.55 -18.02
C GLN A 469 3.45 -6.60 -17.25
N PHE A 470 2.13 -6.60 -17.44
CA PHE A 470 1.18 -7.52 -16.81
C PHE A 470 0.65 -8.57 -17.81
N GLU A 471 1.33 -8.82 -18.93
CA GLU A 471 0.88 -9.78 -19.96
C GLU A 471 0.60 -11.17 -19.38
N LYS A 472 1.38 -11.63 -18.39
CA LYS A 472 1.15 -12.91 -17.73
C LYS A 472 -0.24 -12.94 -17.08
N GLN A 473 -0.56 -11.94 -16.25
CA GLN A 473 -1.82 -11.83 -15.53
C GLN A 473 -2.99 -11.63 -16.49
N LEU A 474 -2.80 -10.87 -17.57
CA LEU A 474 -3.78 -10.74 -18.64
C LEU A 474 -4.04 -12.09 -19.30
N SER A 475 -2.98 -12.81 -19.69
CA SER A 475 -3.05 -14.09 -20.40
C SER A 475 -3.77 -15.20 -19.62
N SER A 476 -3.75 -15.12 -18.29
CA SER A 476 -4.36 -16.08 -17.38
C SER A 476 -5.74 -15.68 -16.86
N ALA A 477 -6.17 -14.44 -17.09
CA ALA A 477 -7.45 -13.95 -16.59
C ALA A 477 -8.62 -14.64 -17.30
N THR A 478 -9.71 -14.90 -16.56
CA THR A 478 -10.96 -15.37 -17.15
C THR A 478 -11.71 -14.22 -17.83
N LEU A 479 -11.61 -13.02 -17.25
CA LEU A 479 -12.26 -11.80 -17.71
C LEU A 479 -11.32 -10.60 -17.54
N VAL A 480 -11.25 -9.74 -18.55
CA VAL A 480 -10.55 -8.44 -18.45
C VAL A 480 -11.58 -7.33 -18.63
N CYS A 481 -11.63 -6.38 -17.71
CA CYS A 481 -12.48 -5.20 -17.79
C CYS A 481 -11.65 -3.98 -18.25
N LEU A 482 -12.15 -3.29 -19.26
CA LEU A 482 -11.57 -2.08 -19.84
C LEU A 482 -12.49 -0.88 -19.60
N ASP A 483 -11.97 0.12 -18.91
CA ASP A 483 -12.58 1.44 -18.76
C ASP A 483 -12.37 2.28 -20.03
N GLY A 484 -13.43 2.94 -20.50
CA GLY A 484 -13.39 3.83 -21.66
C GLY A 484 -12.47 5.05 -21.54
N ASN A 485 -11.96 5.40 -20.36
CA ASN A 485 -11.03 6.52 -20.19
C ASN A 485 -9.61 6.23 -20.70
N ILE A 486 -9.21 4.97 -20.80
CA ILE A 486 -7.83 4.62 -21.21
C ILE A 486 -7.57 4.93 -22.69
N PRO A 487 -6.29 5.03 -23.13
CA PRO A 487 -5.95 5.28 -24.52
C PRO A 487 -6.47 4.22 -25.49
N VAL A 488 -6.85 4.63 -26.71
CA VAL A 488 -7.27 3.71 -27.79
C VAL A 488 -6.20 2.65 -28.07
N SER A 489 -4.92 3.06 -28.10
CA SER A 489 -3.80 2.14 -28.30
C SER A 489 -3.71 1.06 -27.21
N THR A 490 -4.14 1.38 -25.98
CA THR A 490 -4.16 0.42 -24.87
C THR A 490 -5.34 -0.54 -25.01
N ILE A 491 -6.51 -0.04 -25.41
CA ILE A 491 -7.69 -0.88 -25.73
C ILE A 491 -7.33 -1.87 -26.84
N ASP A 492 -6.72 -1.39 -27.93
CA ASP A 492 -6.29 -2.21 -29.07
C ASP A 492 -5.29 -3.29 -28.64
N TYR A 493 -4.30 -2.91 -27.82
CA TYR A 493 -3.31 -3.84 -27.29
C TYR A 493 -3.96 -4.96 -26.47
N VAL A 494 -4.81 -4.61 -25.50
CA VAL A 494 -5.47 -5.61 -24.64
C VAL A 494 -6.40 -6.51 -25.45
N CYS A 495 -7.15 -5.95 -26.42
CA CYS A 495 -7.98 -6.74 -27.33
C CYS A 495 -7.15 -7.71 -28.17
N SER A 496 -5.94 -7.33 -28.59
CA SER A 496 -5.03 -8.22 -29.33
C SER A 496 -4.54 -9.40 -28.47
N ILE A 497 -4.20 -9.15 -27.20
CA ILE A 497 -3.84 -10.19 -26.23
C ILE A 497 -5.04 -11.10 -25.94
N ALA A 498 -6.22 -10.51 -25.73
CA ALA A 498 -7.45 -11.25 -25.51
C ALA A 498 -7.79 -12.20 -26.66
N LYS A 499 -7.65 -11.73 -27.90
CA LYS A 499 -7.82 -12.56 -29.09
C LYS A 499 -6.78 -13.70 -29.17
N LYS A 500 -5.52 -13.41 -28.85
CA LYS A 500 -4.41 -14.39 -28.86
C LYS A 500 -4.61 -15.50 -27.82
N HIS A 501 -5.12 -15.16 -26.64
CA HIS A 501 -5.28 -16.08 -25.51
C HIS A 501 -6.73 -16.53 -25.26
N ASN A 502 -7.67 -16.14 -26.13
CA ASN A 502 -9.10 -16.42 -26.02
C ASN A 502 -9.70 -16.00 -24.65
N ILE A 503 -9.39 -14.77 -24.23
CA ILE A 503 -9.87 -14.17 -22.98
C ILE A 503 -11.14 -13.36 -23.25
N ASN A 504 -12.06 -13.37 -22.31
CA ASN A 504 -13.26 -12.53 -22.40
C ASN A 504 -12.91 -11.10 -22.01
N VAL A 505 -13.44 -10.14 -22.76
CA VAL A 505 -13.23 -8.71 -22.48
C VAL A 505 -14.57 -8.03 -22.25
N TRP A 506 -14.67 -7.32 -21.13
CA TRP A 506 -15.76 -6.42 -20.79
C TRP A 506 -15.31 -4.99 -21.07
N TYR A 507 -16.08 -4.23 -21.84
CA TYR A 507 -15.84 -2.82 -22.06
C TYR A 507 -16.88 -1.96 -21.37
N GLU A 508 -16.44 -1.12 -20.43
CA GLU A 508 -17.29 -0.14 -19.74
C GLU A 508 -17.14 1.25 -20.38
N PRO A 509 -18.14 1.71 -21.16
CA PRO A 509 -18.15 3.09 -21.64
C PRO A 509 -18.40 4.07 -20.49
N THR A 510 -17.76 5.24 -20.54
CA THR A 510 -17.91 6.28 -19.50
C THR A 510 -18.86 7.40 -19.94
N ASP A 511 -18.82 7.71 -21.23
CA ASP A 511 -19.64 8.71 -21.89
C ASP A 511 -19.70 8.38 -23.39
N SER A 512 -20.44 9.18 -24.15
CA SER A 512 -20.57 9.01 -25.60
C SER A 512 -19.23 9.11 -26.35
N ASP A 513 -18.33 10.01 -25.95
CA ASP A 513 -17.02 10.18 -26.59
C ASP A 513 -16.08 9.01 -26.29
N LYS A 514 -16.23 8.35 -25.14
CA LYS A 514 -15.47 7.14 -24.81
C LYS A 514 -16.09 5.91 -25.45
N ALA A 515 -17.41 5.84 -25.58
CA ALA A 515 -18.11 4.69 -26.14
C ALA A 515 -17.62 4.29 -27.54
N CYS A 516 -17.17 5.25 -28.35
CA CYS A 516 -16.69 4.99 -29.71
C CYS A 516 -15.31 4.34 -29.77
N LYS A 517 -14.46 4.45 -28.73
CA LYS A 517 -13.02 4.15 -28.82
C LYS A 517 -12.68 2.75 -29.36
N PRO A 518 -13.28 1.64 -28.89
CA PRO A 518 -12.96 0.31 -29.43
C PRO A 518 -13.42 0.12 -30.89
N PHE A 519 -14.38 0.92 -31.34
CA PHE A 519 -15.00 0.87 -32.67
C PHE A 519 -14.27 1.72 -33.71
N LEU A 520 -13.24 2.47 -33.29
CA LEU A 520 -12.34 3.19 -34.21
C LEU A 520 -11.34 2.25 -34.92
N SER A 521 -11.22 1.02 -34.44
CA SER A 521 -10.37 -0.04 -34.98
C SER A 521 -11.15 -1.36 -35.05
N ASP A 522 -10.52 -2.45 -35.47
CA ASP A 522 -11.12 -3.79 -35.41
C ASP A 522 -11.11 -4.41 -33.99
N ALA A 523 -10.64 -3.68 -32.97
CA ALA A 523 -10.52 -4.18 -31.60
C ALA A 523 -11.86 -4.60 -31.00
N TRP A 524 -12.95 -3.87 -31.28
CA TRP A 524 -14.29 -4.19 -30.77
C TRP A 524 -14.75 -5.63 -31.08
N LYS A 525 -14.27 -6.23 -32.17
CA LYS A 525 -14.58 -7.61 -32.55
C LYS A 525 -14.03 -8.65 -31.57
N SER A 526 -13.13 -8.26 -30.67
CA SER A 526 -12.56 -9.09 -29.60
C SER A 526 -13.28 -8.88 -28.26
N LEU A 527 -14.22 -7.92 -28.17
CA LEU A 527 -15.02 -7.72 -26.98
C LEU A 527 -16.03 -8.84 -26.83
N SER A 528 -16.23 -9.27 -25.58
CA SER A 528 -17.25 -10.25 -25.21
C SER A 528 -18.49 -9.55 -24.64
N TYR A 529 -18.28 -8.54 -23.82
CA TYR A 529 -19.32 -7.81 -23.11
C TYR A 529 -19.13 -6.31 -23.23
N SER A 530 -20.24 -5.58 -23.17
CA SER A 530 -20.24 -4.15 -22.87
C SER A 530 -21.55 -3.76 -22.21
N SER A 531 -21.53 -2.75 -21.35
CA SER A 531 -22.71 -2.25 -20.62
C SER A 531 -23.06 -0.78 -20.91
N PRO A 532 -23.26 -0.40 -22.19
CA PRO A 532 -23.58 0.98 -22.53
C PRO A 532 -24.95 1.40 -22.01
N ASN A 533 -25.12 2.69 -21.74
CA ASN A 533 -26.46 3.27 -21.75
C ASN A 533 -26.96 3.45 -23.20
N LEU A 534 -28.22 3.86 -23.38
CA LEU A 534 -28.82 4.01 -24.71
C LEU A 534 -28.10 5.02 -25.61
N ALA A 535 -27.60 6.12 -25.04
CA ALA A 535 -26.88 7.16 -25.80
C ALA A 535 -25.49 6.69 -26.26
N GLU A 536 -24.79 5.95 -25.40
CA GLU A 536 -23.52 5.31 -25.72
C GLU A 536 -23.70 4.23 -26.79
N LEU A 537 -24.74 3.39 -26.67
CA LEU A 537 -25.06 2.37 -27.65
C LEU A 537 -25.36 2.96 -29.04
N ARG A 538 -26.08 4.09 -29.08
CA ARG A 538 -26.29 4.87 -30.30
C ARG A 538 -24.95 5.35 -30.88
N THR A 539 -24.04 5.81 -30.03
CA THR A 539 -22.72 6.30 -30.46
C THR A 539 -21.82 5.18 -31.00
N MET A 540 -21.87 3.98 -30.41
CA MET A 540 -21.19 2.80 -30.93
C MET A 540 -21.67 2.47 -32.36
N ASN A 541 -22.98 2.41 -32.57
CA ASN A 541 -23.57 2.15 -33.89
C ASN A 541 -23.24 3.25 -34.91
N LYS A 542 -23.32 4.52 -34.49
CA LYS A 542 -22.94 5.67 -35.33
C LYS A 542 -21.50 5.57 -35.81
N THR A 543 -20.58 5.16 -34.93
CA THR A 543 -19.15 5.01 -35.24
C THR A 543 -18.92 3.94 -36.31
N LEU A 544 -19.73 2.88 -36.31
CA LEU A 544 -19.71 1.83 -37.33
C LEU A 544 -20.44 2.19 -38.63
N GLY A 545 -21.05 3.38 -38.72
CA GLY A 545 -21.87 3.79 -39.86
C GLY A 545 -23.19 3.03 -39.99
N LEU A 546 -23.68 2.46 -38.88
CA LEU A 546 -24.94 1.72 -38.84
C LEU A 546 -26.14 2.67 -38.66
N PRO A 547 -27.35 2.26 -39.10
CA PRO A 547 -28.56 3.06 -38.91
C PRO A 547 -28.81 3.37 -37.43
N ILE A 548 -29.12 4.64 -37.14
CA ILE A 548 -29.44 5.12 -35.80
C ILE A 548 -30.70 5.99 -35.81
N PRO A 549 -31.49 6.03 -34.72
CA PRO A 549 -32.58 6.98 -34.61
C PRO A 549 -32.05 8.41 -34.44
N GLU A 550 -32.70 9.38 -35.09
CA GLU A 550 -32.35 10.81 -34.96
C GLU A 550 -32.59 11.31 -33.53
N VAL A 551 -33.73 10.92 -32.94
CA VAL A 551 -34.14 11.29 -31.59
C VAL A 551 -34.28 10.01 -30.75
N LEU A 552 -33.75 10.04 -29.53
CA LEU A 552 -33.92 8.93 -28.60
C LEU A 552 -35.35 8.92 -28.04
N PRO A 553 -36.01 7.75 -28.00
CA PRO A 553 -37.37 7.64 -27.49
C PRO A 553 -37.44 7.85 -25.97
N SER A 554 -38.65 8.15 -25.48
CA SER A 554 -38.91 8.35 -24.04
C SER A 554 -39.87 7.33 -23.45
N SER A 555 -40.68 6.62 -24.26
CA SER A 555 -41.54 5.55 -23.76
C SER A 555 -40.75 4.25 -23.56
N VAL A 556 -41.05 3.50 -22.50
CA VAL A 556 -40.32 2.27 -22.18
C VAL A 556 -40.36 1.28 -23.35
N GLU A 557 -41.51 1.11 -24.00
CA GLU A 557 -41.67 0.19 -25.13
C GLU A 557 -40.79 0.57 -26.33
N GLU A 558 -40.75 1.84 -26.71
CA GLU A 558 -39.90 2.33 -27.80
C GLU A 558 -38.42 2.28 -27.42
N VAL A 559 -38.07 2.61 -26.17
CA VAL A 559 -36.71 2.50 -25.63
C VAL A 559 -36.21 1.07 -25.75
N LEU A 560 -37.01 0.08 -25.37
CA LEU A 560 -36.67 -1.34 -25.49
C LEU A 560 -36.52 -1.76 -26.96
N SER A 561 -37.45 -1.34 -27.82
CA SER A 561 -37.39 -1.65 -29.26
C SER A 561 -36.12 -1.08 -29.91
N VAL A 562 -35.79 0.17 -29.63
CA VAL A 562 -34.57 0.83 -30.14
C VAL A 562 -33.31 0.18 -29.57
N ALA A 563 -33.27 -0.11 -28.26
CA ALA A 563 -32.13 -0.76 -27.65
C ALA A 563 -31.86 -2.15 -28.24
N VAL A 564 -32.92 -2.94 -28.52
CA VAL A 564 -32.81 -4.23 -29.21
C VAL A 564 -32.27 -4.05 -30.63
N ALA A 565 -32.83 -3.11 -31.40
CA ALA A 565 -32.41 -2.85 -32.78
C ALA A 565 -30.94 -2.42 -32.87
N LEU A 566 -30.48 -1.55 -31.97
CA LEU A 566 -29.10 -1.09 -31.90
C LEU A 566 -28.13 -2.16 -31.38
N SER A 567 -28.61 -3.11 -30.56
CA SER A 567 -27.77 -4.20 -30.04
C SER A 567 -27.50 -5.28 -31.09
N ARG A 568 -28.48 -5.55 -31.97
CA ARG A 568 -28.44 -6.63 -32.97
C ARG A 568 -27.15 -6.71 -33.83
N PRO A 569 -26.67 -5.62 -34.47
CA PRO A 569 -25.46 -5.70 -35.30
C PRO A 569 -24.19 -5.96 -34.48
N LEU A 570 -24.13 -5.47 -33.24
CA LEU A 570 -22.96 -5.65 -32.37
C LEU A 570 -22.85 -7.10 -31.86
N LEU A 571 -23.99 -7.77 -31.64
CA LEU A 571 -24.07 -9.17 -31.19
C LEU A 571 -23.58 -10.19 -32.23
N GLU A 572 -23.28 -9.77 -33.47
CA GLU A 572 -22.55 -10.62 -34.42
C GLU A 572 -21.14 -10.97 -33.93
N HIS A 573 -20.55 -10.09 -33.12
CA HIS A 573 -19.21 -10.26 -32.56
C HIS A 573 -19.25 -10.38 -31.03
N LEU A 574 -19.97 -9.49 -30.35
CA LEU A 574 -20.10 -9.54 -28.90
C LEU A 574 -20.89 -10.77 -28.47
N HIS A 575 -20.62 -11.23 -27.26
CA HIS A 575 -21.36 -12.33 -26.65
C HIS A 575 -22.66 -11.83 -26.02
N CYS A 576 -22.58 -10.73 -25.28
CA CYS A 576 -23.72 -10.13 -24.62
C CYS A 576 -23.55 -8.61 -24.53
N LEU A 577 -24.66 -7.89 -24.62
CA LEU A 577 -24.77 -6.47 -24.29
C LEU A 577 -25.69 -6.30 -23.09
N VAL A 578 -25.31 -5.44 -22.15
CA VAL A 578 -26.10 -5.11 -20.96
C VAL A 578 -26.46 -3.63 -21.03
N VAL A 579 -27.55 -3.30 -21.71
CA VAL A 579 -27.93 -1.91 -21.96
C VAL A 579 -28.59 -1.32 -20.71
N THR A 580 -27.97 -0.31 -20.11
CA THR A 580 -28.53 0.39 -18.94
C THR A 580 -29.56 1.44 -19.38
N LEU A 581 -30.73 1.45 -18.74
CA LEU A 581 -31.90 2.25 -19.13
C LEU A 581 -32.39 3.17 -18.01
N GLY A 582 -31.53 3.47 -17.02
CA GLY A 582 -31.87 4.32 -15.88
C GLY A 582 -33.05 3.76 -15.07
N GLU A 583 -34.09 4.57 -14.86
CA GLU A 583 -35.31 4.19 -14.14
C GLU A 583 -36.09 3.05 -14.80
N SER A 584 -35.87 2.80 -16.09
CA SER A 584 -36.50 1.67 -16.78
C SER A 584 -35.82 0.34 -16.45
N GLY A 585 -34.59 0.35 -15.91
CA GLY A 585 -33.86 -0.86 -15.53
C GLY A 585 -32.74 -1.21 -16.50
N VAL A 586 -32.63 -2.50 -16.84
CA VAL A 586 -31.55 -3.02 -17.69
C VAL A 586 -32.06 -4.02 -18.71
N LEU A 587 -31.57 -3.89 -19.94
CA LEU A 587 -31.87 -4.81 -21.04
C LEU A 587 -30.63 -5.66 -21.34
N VAL A 588 -30.74 -6.96 -21.13
CA VAL A 588 -29.67 -7.91 -21.44
C VAL A 588 -29.96 -8.53 -22.81
N CYS A 589 -29.04 -8.40 -23.77
CA CYS A 589 -29.18 -8.92 -25.13
C CYS A 589 -28.04 -9.89 -25.44
N GLY A 590 -28.35 -11.04 -26.04
CA GLY A 590 -27.33 -12.02 -26.41
C GLY A 590 -27.90 -13.32 -26.97
N GLU A 591 -27.11 -14.39 -26.93
CA GLU A 591 -27.56 -15.71 -27.38
C GLU A 591 -28.55 -16.33 -26.39
N HIS A 592 -29.63 -16.89 -26.91
CA HIS A 592 -30.60 -17.62 -26.12
C HIS A 592 -30.06 -18.97 -25.61
N GLU A 593 -30.20 -19.22 -24.31
CA GLU A 593 -29.99 -20.52 -23.67
C GLU A 593 -30.98 -20.72 -22.53
N ALA A 594 -31.66 -21.88 -22.53
CA ALA A 594 -32.58 -22.29 -21.45
C ALA A 594 -33.63 -21.24 -21.03
N GLY A 595 -34.18 -20.46 -21.97
CA GLY A 595 -35.24 -19.47 -21.69
C GLY A 595 -34.74 -18.09 -21.30
N SER A 596 -33.42 -17.84 -21.31
CA SER A 596 -32.83 -16.52 -21.04
C SER A 596 -31.63 -16.25 -21.96
N VAL A 597 -30.97 -15.11 -21.77
CA VAL A 597 -29.69 -14.81 -22.42
C VAL A 597 -28.59 -15.57 -21.71
N ASN A 598 -27.66 -16.18 -22.45
CA ASN A 598 -26.44 -16.75 -21.88
C ASN A 598 -25.43 -15.64 -21.55
N LEU A 599 -25.13 -15.44 -20.26
CA LEU A 599 -24.07 -14.54 -19.79
C LEU A 599 -22.71 -15.23 -19.60
N GLN A 600 -22.64 -16.54 -19.67
CA GLN A 600 -21.44 -17.32 -19.39
C GLN A 600 -20.44 -17.26 -20.55
N PRO A 601 -19.14 -17.03 -20.27
CA PRO A 601 -18.08 -16.97 -21.26
C PRO A 601 -18.18 -17.97 -22.42
N ARG A 602 -18.16 -17.47 -23.66
CA ARG A 602 -18.20 -18.32 -24.86
C ARG A 602 -16.98 -19.24 -24.93
N LYS A 603 -17.21 -20.55 -24.92
CA LYS A 603 -16.18 -21.55 -25.27
C LYS A 603 -16.09 -21.84 -26.78
N GLN A 604 -17.18 -21.64 -27.54
CA GLN A 604 -17.26 -21.87 -28.99
C GLN A 604 -18.31 -20.96 -29.64
N LYS A 605 -18.08 -20.53 -30.89
CA LYS A 605 -19.08 -19.81 -31.70
C LYS A 605 -20.09 -20.81 -32.29
N LYS A 606 -21.32 -20.84 -31.77
CA LYS A 606 -22.45 -21.56 -32.39
C LYS A 606 -23.48 -20.54 -32.85
N LYS A 607 -24.07 -20.72 -34.04
CA LYS A 607 -25.21 -19.90 -34.47
C LYS A 607 -26.44 -20.29 -33.63
N ARG A 608 -26.65 -19.57 -32.53
CA ARG A 608 -27.86 -19.65 -31.70
C ARG A 608 -28.77 -18.45 -32.00
N LYS A 609 -30.07 -18.59 -31.74
CA LYS A 609 -31.02 -17.47 -31.84
C LYS A 609 -30.64 -16.39 -30.82
N LEU A 610 -30.79 -15.13 -31.20
CA LEU A 610 -30.58 -14.00 -30.31
C LEU A 610 -31.88 -13.66 -29.59
N CYS A 611 -31.78 -13.27 -28.33
CA CYS A 611 -32.90 -12.77 -27.54
C CYS A 611 -32.45 -11.60 -26.67
N ALA A 612 -33.43 -10.90 -26.12
CA ALA A 612 -33.24 -9.91 -25.08
C ALA A 612 -34.18 -10.17 -23.91
N VAL A 613 -33.70 -9.88 -22.70
CA VAL A 613 -34.50 -9.93 -21.48
C VAL A 613 -34.36 -8.59 -20.76
N HIS A 614 -35.49 -7.93 -20.55
CA HIS A 614 -35.57 -6.69 -19.83
C HIS A 614 -35.90 -6.94 -18.36
N TYR A 615 -35.10 -6.34 -17.48
CA TYR A 615 -35.25 -6.39 -16.04
C TYR A 615 -35.57 -4.99 -15.53
N PRO A 616 -36.80 -4.74 -15.04
CA PRO A 616 -37.17 -3.43 -14.52
C PRO A 616 -36.30 -3.03 -13.32
N ALA A 617 -36.07 -1.72 -13.16
CA ALA A 617 -35.31 -1.19 -12.03
C ALA A 617 -36.00 -1.49 -10.68
N LEU A 618 -35.21 -1.56 -9.62
CA LEU A 618 -35.73 -1.56 -8.26
C LEU A 618 -36.14 -0.13 -7.89
N THR A 619 -37.36 0.06 -7.36
CA THR A 619 -37.88 1.38 -7.01
C THR A 619 -37.06 2.03 -5.90
N VAL A 620 -36.27 3.07 -6.22
CA VAL A 620 -35.58 3.92 -5.24
C VAL A 620 -36.29 5.27 -5.23
N THR A 621 -36.67 5.77 -4.05
CA THR A 621 -37.29 7.10 -3.99
C THR A 621 -36.25 8.21 -4.19
N ALA A 622 -36.70 9.40 -4.59
CA ALA A 622 -35.81 10.56 -4.68
C ALA A 622 -35.15 10.89 -3.33
N ASP A 623 -35.86 10.66 -2.21
CA ASP A 623 -35.35 10.87 -0.86
C ASP A 623 -34.31 9.81 -0.43
N GLU A 624 -34.39 8.59 -0.98
CA GLU A 624 -33.39 7.54 -0.76
C GLU A 624 -32.13 7.74 -1.62
N THR A 625 -32.22 8.50 -2.71
CA THR A 625 -31.11 8.68 -3.65
C THR A 625 -30.14 9.76 -3.14
N MET A 626 -28.95 9.32 -2.72
CA MET A 626 -27.87 10.18 -2.23
C MET A 626 -26.85 10.52 -3.32
N ASN A 627 -26.47 9.55 -4.15
CA ASN A 627 -25.44 9.72 -5.18
C ASN A 627 -25.76 8.86 -6.41
N VAL A 628 -25.85 9.48 -7.59
CA VAL A 628 -26.12 8.75 -8.84
C VAL A 628 -24.85 8.21 -9.50
N SER A 629 -23.67 8.66 -9.07
CA SER A 629 -22.38 8.18 -9.57
C SER A 629 -22.11 6.76 -9.10
N GLY A 630 -21.53 5.92 -9.97
CA GLY A 630 -21.12 4.56 -9.65
C GLY A 630 -22.25 3.51 -9.62
N ALA A 631 -23.52 3.89 -9.77
CA ALA A 631 -24.62 2.92 -9.85
C ALA A 631 -24.45 1.92 -11.01
N GLY A 632 -24.06 2.42 -12.20
CA GLY A 632 -23.71 1.59 -13.36
C GLY A 632 -22.49 0.71 -13.12
N ASP A 633 -21.41 1.28 -12.57
CA ASP A 633 -20.18 0.55 -12.26
C ASP A 633 -20.40 -0.56 -11.22
N SER A 634 -21.25 -0.31 -10.22
CA SER A 634 -21.69 -1.30 -9.24
C SER A 634 -22.49 -2.42 -9.88
N LEU A 635 -23.41 -2.09 -10.80
CA LEU A 635 -24.17 -3.06 -11.58
C LEU A 635 -23.24 -3.94 -12.42
N ALA A 636 -22.30 -3.34 -13.15
CA ALA A 636 -21.31 -4.05 -13.95
C ALA A 636 -20.40 -4.94 -13.08
N GLY A 637 -19.88 -4.41 -11.98
CA GLY A 637 -19.05 -5.15 -11.02
C GLY A 637 -19.77 -6.38 -10.44
N ALA A 638 -21.05 -6.25 -10.07
CA ALA A 638 -21.83 -7.35 -9.53
C ALA A 638 -22.24 -8.39 -10.59
N LEU A 639 -22.55 -7.96 -11.81
CA LEU A 639 -22.75 -8.86 -12.96
C LEU A 639 -21.49 -9.69 -13.22
N MET A 640 -20.32 -9.04 -13.32
CA MET A 640 -19.04 -9.71 -13.50
C MET A 640 -18.72 -10.68 -12.35
N ALA A 641 -18.98 -10.29 -11.10
CA ALA A 641 -18.81 -11.16 -9.95
C ALA A 641 -19.67 -12.43 -10.03
N GLY A 642 -20.94 -12.30 -10.46
CA GLY A 642 -21.87 -13.40 -10.66
C GLY A 642 -21.48 -14.32 -11.82
N ILE A 643 -21.05 -13.74 -12.96
CA ILE A 643 -20.54 -14.48 -14.12
C ILE A 643 -19.33 -15.33 -13.72
N LEU A 644 -18.34 -14.74 -13.05
CA LEU A 644 -17.15 -15.46 -12.55
C LEU A 644 -17.48 -16.53 -11.49
N GLN A 645 -18.70 -16.53 -10.97
CA GLN A 645 -19.20 -17.53 -10.00
C GLN A 645 -20.07 -18.58 -10.67
N GLN A 646 -20.25 -18.49 -11.99
CA GLN A 646 -21.10 -19.38 -12.79
C GLN A 646 -22.56 -19.39 -12.31
N ARG A 647 -23.05 -18.25 -11.79
CA ARG A 647 -24.47 -18.07 -11.47
C ARG A 647 -25.30 -17.97 -12.76
N ASP A 648 -26.58 -18.28 -12.67
CA ASP A 648 -27.51 -18.10 -13.77
C ASP A 648 -27.71 -16.59 -14.07
N THR A 649 -28.24 -16.29 -15.26
CA THR A 649 -28.39 -14.91 -15.75
C THR A 649 -29.28 -14.06 -14.86
N ASP A 650 -30.39 -14.61 -14.38
CA ASP A 650 -31.35 -13.90 -13.54
C ASP A 650 -30.70 -13.51 -12.21
N SER A 651 -30.00 -14.45 -11.56
CA SER A 651 -29.19 -14.17 -10.37
C SER A 651 -28.15 -13.07 -10.60
N CYS A 652 -27.43 -13.10 -11.73
CA CYS A 652 -26.39 -12.11 -12.03
C CYS A 652 -27.00 -10.69 -12.17
N VAL A 653 -28.10 -10.56 -12.92
CA VAL A 653 -28.75 -9.26 -13.14
C VAL A 653 -29.35 -8.71 -11.86
N ARG A 654 -29.98 -9.57 -11.05
CA ARG A 654 -30.53 -9.20 -9.74
C ARG A 654 -29.45 -8.72 -8.77
N MET A 655 -28.29 -9.39 -8.74
CA MET A 655 -27.11 -8.90 -7.99
C MET A 655 -26.69 -7.51 -8.47
N GLY A 656 -26.66 -7.30 -9.79
CA GLY A 656 -26.39 -6.00 -10.43
C GLY A 656 -27.33 -4.89 -9.97
N LEU A 657 -28.64 -5.13 -10.04
CA LEU A 657 -29.67 -4.17 -9.64
C LEU A 657 -29.61 -3.84 -8.14
N LEU A 658 -29.33 -4.82 -7.28
CA LEU A 658 -29.13 -4.58 -5.85
C LEU A 658 -27.87 -3.75 -5.58
N ALA A 659 -26.76 -4.03 -6.26
CA ALA A 659 -25.53 -3.25 -6.13
C ALA A 659 -25.73 -1.79 -6.58
N ALA A 660 -26.46 -1.58 -7.68
CA ALA A 660 -26.84 -0.25 -8.14
C ALA A 660 -27.70 0.48 -7.10
N ARG A 661 -28.74 -0.18 -6.57
CA ARG A 661 -29.60 0.39 -5.50
C ARG A 661 -28.79 0.80 -4.28
N LEU A 662 -27.88 -0.05 -3.80
CA LEU A 662 -27.03 0.26 -2.64
C LEU A 662 -26.15 1.49 -2.90
N SER A 663 -25.65 1.64 -4.12
CA SER A 663 -24.80 2.78 -4.51
C SER A 663 -25.62 4.06 -4.61
N LEU A 664 -26.84 3.99 -5.18
CA LEU A 664 -27.79 5.11 -5.20
C LEU A 664 -28.09 5.62 -3.79
N ALA A 665 -28.21 4.72 -2.82
CA ALA A 665 -28.46 5.03 -1.41
C ALA A 665 -27.20 5.36 -0.59
N SER A 666 -26.03 5.51 -1.24
CA SER A 666 -24.76 5.78 -0.57
C SER A 666 -24.22 7.17 -0.91
N PRO A 667 -23.50 7.85 -0.01
CA PRO A 667 -22.73 9.03 -0.39
C PRO A 667 -21.52 8.69 -1.28
N HIS A 668 -21.08 7.42 -1.31
CA HIS A 668 -19.93 6.96 -2.09
C HIS A 668 -20.39 6.30 -3.40
N PRO A 669 -19.61 6.43 -4.49
CA PRO A 669 -19.94 5.78 -5.76
C PRO A 669 -20.12 4.26 -5.66
N ILE A 670 -19.32 3.60 -4.81
CA ILE A 670 -19.51 2.21 -4.41
C ILE A 670 -19.87 2.18 -2.94
N ALA A 671 -21.02 1.61 -2.61
CA ALA A 671 -21.51 1.55 -1.24
C ALA A 671 -20.52 0.79 -0.33
N PRO A 672 -20.07 1.37 0.79
CA PRO A 672 -19.16 0.68 1.70
C PRO A 672 -19.74 -0.62 2.30
N THR A 673 -21.07 -0.68 2.40
CA THR A 673 -21.87 -1.81 2.86
C THR A 673 -22.07 -2.89 1.79
N LEU A 674 -21.65 -2.65 0.55
CA LEU A 674 -21.68 -3.64 -0.50
C LEU A 674 -20.85 -4.86 -0.07
N THR A 675 -21.51 -6.00 -0.04
CA THR A 675 -20.94 -7.30 0.25
C THR A 675 -21.66 -8.34 -0.60
N PHE A 676 -21.05 -9.52 -0.73
CA PHE A 676 -21.70 -10.62 -1.45
C PHE A 676 -23.10 -10.93 -0.93
N ASP A 677 -23.29 -10.95 0.39
CA ASP A 677 -24.56 -11.26 1.03
C ASP A 677 -25.61 -10.17 0.84
N SER A 678 -25.18 -8.90 0.78
CA SER A 678 -26.09 -7.76 0.57
C SER A 678 -26.73 -7.75 -0.83
N VAL A 679 -26.16 -8.49 -1.79
CA VAL A 679 -26.66 -8.57 -3.17
C VAL A 679 -27.08 -9.98 -3.59
N ASP A 680 -26.98 -10.99 -2.71
CA ASP A 680 -27.43 -12.34 -3.04
C ASP A 680 -28.97 -12.39 -3.04
N PRO A 681 -29.64 -12.62 -4.20
CA PRO A 681 -31.09 -12.61 -4.27
C PRO A 681 -31.76 -13.64 -3.35
N ASN A 682 -31.06 -14.71 -2.96
CA ASN A 682 -31.57 -15.72 -2.04
C ASN A 682 -31.53 -15.28 -0.57
N LYS A 683 -30.68 -14.31 -0.23
CA LYS A 683 -30.51 -13.78 1.13
C LYS A 683 -31.34 -12.51 1.36
N VAL A 684 -31.54 -11.72 0.31
CA VAL A 684 -32.37 -10.50 0.36
C VAL A 684 -33.86 -10.88 0.21
N LYS A 685 -34.43 -11.46 1.27
CA LYS A 685 -35.79 -12.03 1.28
C LYS A 685 -36.94 -11.02 1.27
N THR A 686 -36.66 -9.74 1.52
CA THR A 686 -37.68 -8.68 1.63
C THR A 686 -37.90 -7.90 0.33
N GLN A 687 -37.19 -8.24 -0.75
CA GLN A 687 -37.28 -7.51 -2.01
C GLN A 687 -38.34 -8.13 -2.93
N GLU A 688 -39.38 -7.36 -3.26
CA GLU A 688 -40.27 -7.70 -4.37
C GLU A 688 -39.54 -7.48 -5.70
N TRP A 689 -39.66 -8.46 -6.58
CA TRP A 689 -38.96 -8.50 -7.85
C TRP A 689 -39.94 -8.32 -9.00
N PRO A 690 -39.82 -7.26 -9.81
CA PRO A 690 -40.57 -7.12 -11.05
C PRO A 690 -40.30 -8.31 -11.99
N ASN A 691 -41.33 -8.73 -12.73
CA ASN A 691 -41.19 -9.81 -13.70
C ASN A 691 -40.36 -9.35 -14.90
N PRO A 692 -39.30 -10.09 -15.28
CA PRO A 692 -38.57 -9.80 -16.51
C PRO A 692 -39.43 -9.99 -17.76
N SER A 693 -39.23 -9.18 -18.79
CA SER A 693 -39.90 -9.32 -20.10
C SER A 693 -38.94 -9.82 -21.17
N PHE A 694 -39.35 -10.87 -21.89
CA PHE A 694 -38.53 -11.53 -22.92
C PHE A 694 -38.90 -11.05 -24.33
N MET A 695 -37.89 -10.87 -25.18
CA MET A 695 -38.03 -10.45 -26.57
C MET A 695 -37.11 -11.28 -27.49
N TRP A 696 -37.57 -11.65 -28.68
CA TRP A 696 -36.71 -12.22 -29.72
C TRP A 696 -36.00 -11.10 -30.48
N ILE A 697 -34.77 -11.36 -30.93
CA ILE A 697 -34.05 -10.48 -31.84
C ILE A 697 -33.86 -11.20 -33.15
N ASP A 698 -34.55 -10.74 -34.19
CA ASP A 698 -34.50 -11.31 -35.54
C ASP A 698 -33.23 -10.87 -36.31
#